data_AF-A0AA96QGP9-F1
#
_entry.id   AF-A0AA96QGP9-F1
#
_cell.length_a   1.000
_cell.length_b   1.000
_cell.length_c   1.000
_cell.angle_alpha   90.00
_cell.angle_beta   90.00
_cell.angle_gamma   90.00
#
_symmetry.space_group_name_H-M   'P 1'
#
loop_
_entity.id
_entity.type
_entity.pdbx_description
1 polymer ?
#
loop_
_entity_poly.entity_id
_entity_poly.type
_entity_poly.pdbx_seq_one_letter_code
_entity_poly.pdbx_strand_id
1 'polypeptide(L)'
;MRVLSVDLGTSNTVAVLSAHGRPPRVVEVDGSSAMPSAVYCEEDGTLVVGRDAERRARLDPSRYEPNPKRRIAEGLVRLGGTVVPVTDALAAVLGRVLEETARQLNGAQLDEVRLTHPAQWGPTRRNVLISAARLAGVTAELVLVPEPVAAAAHYALAIERDFVAGQALAVYDLGAGTFDVAVVGVTRHGFEVLANDGLPDLGGLDVDQALLEHVGRQVSHSDPGHWQRLMRPDSTADRRARRTMLDDVRSAKEALSRHLQTEVPMPPPFTDVPVTRADMEALVRPRLLRSAELLASTIASTGMSADQLAGIYLVGGSSRIPLISAMITQQVRVAPTSLDQPETAVALGAHHVPKEGIHLRETDDEPSTVKLSGSEAPTVVTEPVDGGDYPTQNMPATGGFPAQSGPLPVNPALSGPYPMNPALSGPYPVNPALSGPYPVHSGPHPVNTGSHQVNSGPHPVNTGSHQVQSGPHQVNPSSTGGHPVTAPYSVNTSFSVNSPYPTTGPQEFNFPSTVTAKPVKKQPNRKVLLAAGGAVVLVLGVVGGIFALSGPDVPNAQECKTDTATDDKGFTKCLRQLAGVVPDGSTCKSGGAAGVSGVNAIKGSVVSCELADDYAVQYVLTDTVTGAQQGADAVVQSLRADVVEAEWAGNGLEGKYRSSADGGVGLLAFTATDRPLLGIVTKTGDEKLTADDIATYFEQHIQPGT
;
A
#
# COMPACT_ATOMS: atom_id res chain seq x y z
N MET A 1 6.00 13.11 -35.78
CA MET A 1 5.26 13.45 -34.55
C MET A 1 6.25 13.81 -33.45
N ARG A 2 5.85 14.69 -32.54
CA ARG A 2 6.57 15.17 -31.36
C ARG A 2 5.73 14.77 -30.16
N VAL A 3 6.12 13.69 -29.50
CA VAL A 3 5.34 13.06 -28.44
C VAL A 3 6.10 13.17 -27.14
N LEU A 4 5.46 13.77 -26.13
CA LEU A 4 5.92 13.73 -24.75
C LEU A 4 5.11 12.67 -24.00
N SER A 5 5.77 11.80 -23.25
CA SER A 5 5.14 10.83 -22.37
C SER A 5 5.62 11.09 -20.95
N VAL A 6 4.71 11.42 -20.04
CA VAL A 6 5.03 11.79 -18.66
C VAL A 6 4.42 10.78 -17.72
N ASP A 7 5.28 10.14 -16.94
CA ASP A 7 4.88 9.45 -15.73
C ASP A 7 4.82 10.45 -14.58
N LEU A 8 3.62 10.83 -14.17
CA LEU A 8 3.40 11.68 -13.00
C LEU A 8 3.24 10.77 -11.78
N GLY A 9 4.34 10.31 -11.20
CA GLY A 9 4.35 9.44 -10.02
C GLY A 9 3.97 10.17 -8.73
N THR A 10 3.91 9.44 -7.62
CA THR A 10 3.58 10.02 -6.30
C THR A 10 4.68 10.94 -5.77
N SER A 11 5.95 10.51 -5.89
CA SER A 11 7.11 11.22 -5.36
C SER A 11 8.11 11.63 -6.43
N ASN A 12 8.08 11.01 -7.61
CA ASN A 12 8.93 11.35 -8.74
C ASN A 12 8.11 11.40 -10.04
N THR A 13 8.42 12.39 -10.87
CA THR A 13 7.88 12.60 -12.21
C THR A 13 8.99 12.31 -13.22
N VAL A 14 8.71 11.44 -14.19
CA VAL A 14 9.65 11.08 -15.28
C VAL A 14 9.02 11.45 -16.61
N ALA A 15 9.82 11.94 -17.54
CA ALA A 15 9.34 12.32 -18.87
C ALA A 15 10.22 11.75 -19.97
N VAL A 16 9.58 11.36 -21.08
CA VAL A 16 10.21 10.79 -22.27
C VAL A 16 9.73 11.57 -23.49
N LEU A 17 10.67 12.03 -24.30
CA LEU A 17 10.41 12.80 -25.51
C LEU A 17 10.89 12.03 -26.74
N SER A 18 10.02 11.91 -27.72
CA SER A 18 10.35 11.48 -29.08
C SER A 18 10.01 12.61 -30.05
N ALA A 19 10.99 13.06 -30.83
CA ALA A 19 10.86 14.20 -31.72
C ALA A 19 11.86 14.14 -32.88
N HIS A 20 11.52 14.76 -34.02
CA HIS A 20 12.39 14.89 -35.20
C HIS A 20 12.97 13.55 -35.72
N GLY A 21 12.20 12.46 -35.63
CA GLY A 21 12.61 11.12 -36.07
C GLY A 21 13.66 10.46 -35.18
N ARG A 22 13.98 11.03 -34.02
CA ARG A 22 14.85 10.41 -33.01
C ARG A 22 14.08 9.37 -32.19
N PRO A 23 14.75 8.30 -31.71
CA PRO A 23 14.13 7.37 -30.77
C PRO A 23 13.73 8.08 -29.46
N PRO A 24 12.82 7.48 -28.67
CA PRO A 24 12.36 8.06 -27.42
C PRO A 24 13.54 8.13 -26.44
N ARG A 25 13.66 9.26 -25.74
CA ARG A 25 14.70 9.48 -24.74
C ARG A 25 14.13 10.18 -23.52
N VAL A 26 14.72 9.93 -22.36
CA VAL A 26 14.37 10.63 -21.13
C VAL A 26 14.66 12.14 -21.29
N VAL A 27 13.78 12.95 -20.71
CA VAL A 27 13.91 14.40 -20.56
C VAL A 27 14.52 14.63 -19.19
N GLU A 28 15.78 15.02 -19.13
CA GLU A 28 16.40 15.41 -17.87
C GLU A 28 15.88 16.78 -17.41
N VAL A 29 15.19 16.82 -16.27
CA VAL A 29 14.74 18.06 -15.64
C VAL A 29 15.66 18.36 -14.45
N ASP A 30 16.23 19.57 -14.45
CA ASP A 30 17.20 20.03 -13.45
C ASP A 30 18.38 19.07 -13.23
N GLY A 31 18.82 18.40 -14.31
CA GLY A 31 19.89 17.39 -14.30
C GLY A 31 19.48 16.09 -13.59
N SER A 32 18.26 15.63 -13.83
CA SER A 32 17.71 14.39 -13.26
C SER A 32 16.78 13.71 -14.27
N SER A 33 16.90 12.39 -14.44
CA SER A 33 15.92 11.56 -15.16
C SER A 33 14.58 11.48 -14.43
N ALA A 34 14.60 11.63 -13.11
CA ALA A 34 13.44 11.67 -12.23
C ALA A 34 13.42 12.99 -11.44
N MET A 35 12.41 13.83 -11.66
CA MET A 35 12.20 15.08 -10.93
C MET A 35 11.30 14.79 -9.71
N PRO A 36 11.60 15.30 -8.51
CA PRO A 36 10.66 15.18 -7.39
C PRO A 36 9.29 15.75 -7.73
N SER A 37 8.20 15.03 -7.47
CA SER A 37 6.82 15.48 -7.73
C SER A 37 6.31 16.51 -6.72
N ALA A 38 7.21 17.12 -5.95
CA ALA A 38 6.91 17.98 -4.82
C ALA A 38 6.66 19.44 -5.23
N VAL A 39 5.90 20.15 -4.40
CA VAL A 39 5.59 21.58 -4.55
C VAL A 39 5.89 22.39 -3.29
N TYR A 40 6.27 23.66 -3.47
CA TYR A 40 6.47 24.66 -2.44
C TYR A 40 5.75 25.95 -2.82
N CYS A 41 5.00 26.56 -1.90
CA CYS A 41 4.26 27.80 -2.13
C CYS A 41 4.94 29.00 -1.47
N GLU A 42 5.40 29.94 -2.30
CA GLU A 42 6.03 31.19 -1.87
C GLU A 42 5.07 32.13 -1.14
N GLU A 43 5.62 33.20 -0.58
CA GLU A 43 4.84 34.21 0.16
C GLU A 43 3.87 34.98 -0.74
N ASP A 44 4.20 35.14 -2.02
CA ASP A 44 3.35 35.75 -3.05
C ASP A 44 2.35 34.78 -3.69
N GLY A 45 2.36 33.50 -3.28
CA GLY A 45 1.52 32.43 -3.83
C GLY A 45 2.15 31.65 -4.99
N THR A 46 3.33 32.04 -5.48
CA THR A 46 4.02 31.34 -6.57
C THR A 46 4.35 29.90 -6.18
N LEU A 47 4.01 28.94 -7.03
CA LEU A 47 4.37 27.54 -6.86
C LEU A 47 5.72 27.25 -7.51
N VAL A 48 6.63 26.63 -6.74
CA VAL A 48 7.89 26.09 -7.24
C VAL A 48 7.94 24.59 -6.95
N VAL A 49 8.59 23.83 -7.82
CA VAL A 49 8.49 22.37 -7.85
C VAL A 49 9.85 21.68 -7.87
N GLY A 50 9.87 20.35 -7.79
CA GLY A 50 11.08 19.56 -7.96
C GLY A 50 12.15 19.82 -6.89
N ARG A 51 13.42 19.76 -7.30
CA ARG A 51 14.58 19.94 -6.41
C ARG A 51 14.60 21.32 -5.73
N ASP A 52 14.02 22.33 -6.35
CA ASP A 52 13.94 23.67 -5.76
C ASP A 52 12.82 23.81 -4.72
N ALA A 53 11.72 23.06 -4.85
CA ALA A 53 10.74 22.91 -3.78
C ALA A 53 11.37 22.26 -2.55
N GLU A 54 12.11 21.15 -2.73
CA GLU A 54 12.84 20.48 -1.66
C GLU A 54 13.89 21.40 -1.00
N ARG A 55 14.58 22.22 -1.80
CA ARG A 55 15.55 23.22 -1.32
C ARG A 55 14.89 24.26 -0.43
N ARG A 56 13.79 24.87 -0.87
CA ARG A 56 13.06 25.92 -0.15
C ARG A 56 12.37 25.38 1.10
N ALA A 57 11.90 24.14 1.06
CA ALA A 57 11.29 23.48 2.20
C ALA A 57 12.27 23.17 3.35
N ARG A 58 13.59 23.29 3.16
CA ARG A 58 14.56 23.32 4.28
C ARG A 58 14.50 24.63 5.08
N LEU A 59 13.96 25.70 4.49
CA LEU A 59 13.75 26.99 5.13
C LEU A 59 12.38 27.04 5.82
N ASP A 60 11.30 26.67 5.15
CA ASP A 60 9.97 26.55 5.78
C ASP A 60 9.19 25.32 5.28
N PRO A 61 9.24 24.20 6.02
CA PRO A 61 8.48 23.00 5.65
C PRO A 61 6.96 23.18 5.71
N SER A 62 6.41 24.26 6.31
CA SER A 62 4.95 24.46 6.35
C SER A 62 4.35 24.79 4.98
N ARG A 63 5.17 25.28 4.06
CA ARG A 63 4.81 25.72 2.71
C ARG A 63 4.95 24.63 1.65
N TYR A 64 5.22 23.39 2.04
CA TYR A 64 5.66 22.31 1.16
C TYR A 64 4.74 21.08 1.20
N GLU A 65 4.44 20.52 0.03
CA GLU A 65 3.76 19.22 -0.12
C GLU A 65 4.64 18.29 -0.98
N PRO A 66 5.18 17.19 -0.41
CA PRO A 66 6.04 16.25 -1.15
C PRO A 66 5.30 15.39 -2.19
N ASN A 67 4.02 15.08 -1.97
CA ASN A 67 3.31 14.01 -2.68
C ASN A 67 1.90 14.47 -3.15
N PRO A 68 1.76 15.56 -3.93
CA PRO A 68 0.46 16.13 -4.32
C PRO A 68 -0.44 15.14 -5.07
N LYS A 69 0.11 14.11 -5.75
CA LYS A 69 -0.69 13.04 -6.38
C LYS A 69 -1.56 12.27 -5.37
N ARG A 70 -1.14 12.08 -4.12
CA ARG A 70 -2.00 11.42 -3.09
C ARG A 70 -3.22 12.29 -2.74
N ARG A 71 -3.07 13.62 -2.78
CA ARG A 71 -4.14 14.58 -2.49
C ARG A 71 -5.11 14.82 -3.65
N ILE A 72 -5.00 14.12 -4.78
CA ILE A 72 -5.77 14.43 -6.00
C ILE A 72 -7.30 14.45 -5.80
N ALA A 73 -7.82 13.75 -4.78
CA ALA A 73 -9.24 13.74 -4.43
C ALA A 73 -9.66 14.80 -3.38
N GLU A 74 -8.72 15.53 -2.78
CA GLU A 74 -8.97 16.47 -1.67
C GLU A 74 -9.37 17.88 -2.13
N GLY A 75 -9.10 18.21 -3.40
CA GLY A 75 -9.43 19.50 -4.02
C GLY A 75 -8.52 20.67 -3.60
N LEU A 76 -8.26 20.86 -2.31
CA LEU A 76 -7.46 21.95 -1.75
C LEU A 76 -6.40 21.44 -0.77
N VAL A 77 -5.21 22.03 -0.79
CA VAL A 77 -4.14 21.84 0.21
C VAL A 77 -3.72 23.17 0.81
N ARG A 78 -3.41 23.19 2.12
CA ARG A 78 -2.87 24.38 2.81
C ARG A 78 -1.36 24.34 2.83
N LEU A 79 -0.71 25.36 2.27
CA LEU A 79 0.74 25.54 2.23
C LEU A 79 1.09 26.88 2.91
N GLY A 80 1.56 26.80 4.15
CA GLY A 80 1.74 27.96 5.03
C GLY A 80 0.42 28.71 5.25
N GLY A 81 0.42 30.01 4.98
CA GLY A 81 -0.79 30.84 5.00
C GLY A 81 -1.74 30.60 3.81
N THR A 82 -1.23 30.06 2.71
CA THR A 82 -1.93 29.98 1.42
C THR A 82 -2.76 28.70 1.32
N VAL A 83 -3.93 28.79 0.67
CA VAL A 83 -4.72 27.62 0.26
C VAL A 83 -4.57 27.48 -1.25
N VAL A 84 -4.10 26.31 -1.69
CA VAL A 84 -3.72 26.02 -3.07
C VAL A 84 -4.60 24.89 -3.59
N PRO A 85 -5.23 25.02 -4.78
CA PRO A 85 -5.91 23.89 -5.41
C PRO A 85 -4.94 22.78 -5.76
N VAL A 86 -5.34 21.51 -5.52
CA VAL A 86 -4.48 20.37 -5.85
C VAL A 86 -4.25 20.27 -7.37
N THR A 87 -5.23 20.67 -8.18
CA THR A 87 -5.08 20.81 -9.64
C THR A 87 -3.92 21.74 -10.00
N ASP A 88 -3.76 22.86 -9.31
CA ASP A 88 -2.72 23.87 -9.55
C ASP A 88 -1.33 23.33 -9.13
N ALA A 89 -1.28 22.60 -8.01
CA ALA A 89 -0.06 21.90 -7.58
C ALA A 89 0.41 20.87 -8.62
N LEU A 90 -0.50 20.04 -9.14
CA LEU A 90 -0.19 19.08 -10.21
C LEU A 90 0.16 19.79 -11.54
N ALA A 91 -0.51 20.91 -11.85
CA ALA A 91 -0.22 21.71 -13.03
C ALA A 91 1.17 22.35 -12.97
N ALA A 92 1.62 22.81 -11.81
CA ALA A 92 2.98 23.34 -11.64
C ALA A 92 4.05 22.26 -11.88
N VAL A 93 3.82 21.02 -11.41
CA VAL A 93 4.73 19.88 -11.64
C VAL A 93 4.79 19.51 -13.13
N LEU A 94 3.64 19.44 -13.81
CA LEU A 94 3.59 19.20 -15.26
C LEU A 94 4.18 20.37 -16.05
N GLY A 95 3.96 21.61 -15.62
CA GLY A 95 4.48 22.83 -16.24
C GLY A 95 6.00 22.84 -16.31
N ARG A 96 6.69 22.48 -15.23
CA ARG A 96 8.16 22.36 -15.21
C ARG A 96 8.70 21.34 -16.22
N VAL A 97 8.01 20.22 -16.39
CA VAL A 97 8.35 19.20 -17.41
C VAL A 97 8.13 19.76 -18.83
N LEU A 98 7.06 20.51 -19.04
CA LEU A 98 6.73 21.13 -20.33
C LEU A 98 7.69 22.26 -20.70
N GLU A 99 8.11 23.09 -19.75
CA GLU A 99 9.15 24.11 -19.92
C GLU A 99 10.46 23.51 -20.42
N GLU A 100 10.95 22.46 -19.75
CA GLU A 100 12.18 21.77 -20.11
C GLU A 100 12.04 21.05 -21.46
N THR A 101 10.87 20.45 -21.72
CA THR A 101 10.56 19.86 -23.03
C THR A 101 10.58 20.91 -24.15
N ALA A 102 9.95 22.07 -23.95
CA ALA A 102 9.92 23.17 -24.91
C ALA A 102 11.32 23.76 -25.17
N ARG A 103 12.16 23.83 -24.12
CA ARG A 103 13.58 24.20 -24.24
C ARG A 103 14.33 23.21 -25.14
N GLN A 104 14.13 21.90 -24.96
CA GLN A 104 14.76 20.86 -25.77
C GLN A 104 14.21 20.78 -27.21
N LEU A 105 12.99 21.28 -27.45
CA LEU A 105 12.36 21.40 -28.77
C LEU A 105 12.63 22.75 -29.47
N ASN A 106 13.44 23.64 -28.87
CA ASN A 106 13.68 25.00 -29.37
C ASN A 106 12.37 25.78 -29.66
N GLY A 107 11.36 25.62 -28.81
CA GLY A 107 10.05 26.27 -28.96
C GLY A 107 9.09 25.60 -29.96
N ALA A 108 9.46 24.50 -30.62
CA ALA A 108 8.52 23.73 -31.41
C ALA A 108 7.45 23.08 -30.50
N GLN A 109 6.17 23.24 -30.86
CA GLN A 109 5.05 22.66 -30.11
C GLN A 109 5.08 21.13 -30.06
N LEU A 110 4.41 20.53 -29.10
CA LEU A 110 4.14 19.09 -29.07
C LEU A 110 2.95 18.77 -29.98
N ASP A 111 3.00 17.62 -30.65
CA ASP A 111 1.84 17.08 -31.38
C ASP A 111 0.92 16.32 -30.41
N GLU A 112 1.51 15.62 -29.43
CA GLU A 112 0.82 14.73 -28.50
C GLU A 112 1.50 14.71 -27.13
N VAL A 113 0.70 14.67 -26.06
CA VAL A 113 1.12 14.44 -24.68
C VAL A 113 0.41 13.20 -24.15
N ARG A 114 1.17 12.27 -23.59
CA ARG A 114 0.67 11.08 -22.90
C ARG A 114 0.93 11.22 -21.41
N LEU A 115 -0.10 11.07 -20.60
CA LEU A 115 0.02 11.07 -19.14
C LEU A 115 -0.38 9.71 -18.58
N THR A 116 0.43 9.19 -17.67
CA THR A 116 0.10 7.93 -17.00
C THR A 116 -0.85 8.15 -15.82
N HIS A 117 -1.63 7.12 -15.48
CA HIS A 117 -2.41 7.08 -14.23
C HIS A 117 -2.60 5.64 -13.71
N PRO A 118 -2.83 5.45 -12.40
CA PRO A 118 -3.15 4.13 -11.86
C PRO A 118 -4.42 3.59 -12.49
N ALA A 119 -4.46 2.30 -12.84
CA ALA A 119 -5.57 1.72 -13.60
C ALA A 119 -6.92 1.78 -12.85
N GLN A 120 -6.89 1.74 -11.52
CA GLN A 120 -8.06 1.90 -10.65
C GLN A 120 -8.64 3.33 -10.56
N TRP A 121 -8.04 4.34 -11.22
CA TRP A 121 -8.56 5.70 -11.17
C TRP A 121 -9.83 5.91 -11.99
N GLY A 122 -10.96 6.03 -11.28
CA GLY A 122 -12.23 6.46 -11.86
C GLY A 122 -12.21 7.89 -12.45
N PRO A 123 -13.28 8.28 -13.18
CA PRO A 123 -13.34 9.51 -13.98
C PRO A 123 -12.92 10.79 -13.23
N THR A 124 -13.31 10.96 -11.96
CA THR A 124 -13.00 12.15 -11.16
C THR A 124 -11.49 12.43 -11.08
N ARG A 125 -10.67 11.43 -10.74
CA ARG A 125 -9.21 11.60 -10.63
C ARG A 125 -8.56 11.82 -12.00
N ARG A 126 -9.03 11.10 -13.03
CA ARG A 126 -8.59 11.30 -14.43
C ARG A 126 -8.90 12.72 -14.92
N ASN A 127 -10.06 13.26 -14.59
CA ASN A 127 -10.46 14.63 -14.95
C ASN A 127 -9.63 15.70 -14.22
N VAL A 128 -9.24 15.49 -12.96
CA VAL A 128 -8.29 16.38 -12.27
C VAL A 128 -6.92 16.37 -12.96
N LEU A 129 -6.40 15.20 -13.35
CA LEU A 129 -5.14 15.09 -14.10
C LEU A 129 -5.21 15.78 -15.47
N ILE A 130 -6.29 15.59 -16.21
CA ILE A 130 -6.54 16.30 -17.48
C ILE A 130 -6.60 17.81 -17.26
N SER A 131 -7.29 18.26 -16.21
CA SER A 131 -7.43 19.69 -15.89
C SER A 131 -6.09 20.32 -15.52
N ALA A 132 -5.27 19.61 -14.73
CA ALA A 132 -3.91 20.01 -14.39
C ALA A 132 -3.02 20.11 -15.65
N ALA A 133 -3.14 19.17 -16.58
CA ALA A 133 -2.40 19.20 -17.85
C ALA A 133 -2.80 20.40 -18.73
N ARG A 134 -4.10 20.71 -18.84
CA ARG A 134 -4.57 21.90 -19.57
C ARG A 134 -4.13 23.19 -18.89
N LEU A 135 -4.18 23.27 -17.56
CA LEU A 135 -3.70 24.40 -16.77
C LEU A 135 -2.18 24.60 -16.89
N ALA A 136 -1.41 23.53 -17.02
CA ALA A 136 0.02 23.53 -17.31
C ALA A 136 0.38 23.97 -18.75
N GLY A 137 -0.61 24.26 -19.60
CA GLY A 137 -0.40 24.74 -20.97
C GLY A 137 -0.38 23.66 -22.04
N VAL A 138 -0.81 22.41 -21.77
CA VAL A 138 -0.90 21.37 -22.81
C VAL A 138 -2.03 21.71 -23.79
N THR A 139 -1.67 22.21 -24.97
CA THR A 139 -2.58 22.43 -26.11
C THR A 139 -2.62 21.25 -27.09
N ALA A 140 -1.64 20.35 -27.02
CA ALA A 140 -1.54 19.14 -27.83
C ALA A 140 -2.69 18.15 -27.60
N GLU A 141 -2.80 17.14 -28.46
CA GLU A 141 -3.63 15.96 -28.18
C GLU A 141 -3.20 15.35 -26.85
N LEU A 142 -4.16 15.05 -25.97
CA LEU A 142 -3.88 14.52 -24.63
C LEU A 142 -4.44 13.10 -24.54
N VAL A 143 -3.55 12.16 -24.27
CA VAL A 143 -3.86 10.73 -24.16
C VAL A 143 -3.56 10.29 -22.73
N LEU A 144 -4.53 9.63 -22.08
CA LEU A 144 -4.30 8.97 -20.80
C LEU A 144 -3.89 7.52 -21.03
N VAL A 145 -2.86 7.04 -20.34
CA VAL A 145 -2.35 5.66 -20.45
C VAL A 145 -2.37 5.03 -19.06
N PRO A 146 -3.00 3.86 -18.85
CA PRO A 146 -2.88 3.15 -17.57
C PRO A 146 -1.42 2.77 -17.29
N GLU A 147 -0.92 3.08 -16.09
CA GLU A 147 0.43 2.73 -15.62
C GLU A 147 0.81 1.25 -15.88
N PRO A 148 -0.04 0.24 -15.60
CA PRO A 148 0.31 -1.15 -15.93
C PRO A 148 0.33 -1.45 -17.43
N VAL A 149 -0.49 -0.78 -18.25
CA VAL A 149 -0.44 -0.92 -19.72
C VAL A 149 0.87 -0.35 -20.26
N ALA A 150 1.30 0.80 -19.74
CA ALA A 150 2.61 1.36 -20.04
C ALA A 150 3.74 0.40 -19.62
N ALA A 151 3.72 -0.11 -18.38
CA ALA A 151 4.71 -1.07 -17.91
C ALA A 151 4.79 -2.35 -18.77
N ALA A 152 3.65 -2.92 -19.15
CA ALA A 152 3.56 -4.06 -20.07
C ALA A 152 4.20 -3.75 -21.43
N ALA A 153 3.92 -2.57 -21.99
CA ALA A 153 4.48 -2.07 -23.25
C ALA A 153 5.97 -1.71 -23.16
N HIS A 154 6.55 -1.55 -21.97
CA HIS A 154 7.99 -1.42 -21.79
C HIS A 154 8.68 -2.79 -21.68
N TYR A 155 8.14 -3.67 -20.84
CA TYR A 155 8.65 -5.05 -20.67
C TYR A 155 8.74 -5.78 -22.01
N ALA A 156 7.71 -5.63 -22.85
CA ALA A 156 7.67 -5.95 -24.28
C ALA A 156 9.02 -5.80 -25.02
N LEU A 157 9.56 -4.59 -24.96
CA LEU A 157 10.65 -4.10 -25.79
C LEU A 157 11.99 -4.47 -25.18
N ALA A 158 12.05 -4.46 -23.84
CA ALA A 158 13.24 -4.83 -23.08
C ALA A 158 13.65 -6.31 -23.28
N ILE A 159 12.71 -7.19 -23.61
CA ILE A 159 12.97 -8.63 -23.80
C ILE A 159 13.01 -9.08 -25.27
N GLU A 160 12.91 -8.16 -26.23
CA GLU A 160 12.89 -8.42 -27.69
C GLU A 160 11.94 -9.56 -28.11
N ARG A 161 10.78 -9.73 -27.45
CA ARG A 161 9.82 -10.78 -27.80
C ARG A 161 8.71 -10.27 -28.71
N ASP A 162 8.51 -10.98 -29.82
CA ASP A 162 7.27 -10.93 -30.58
C ASP A 162 6.12 -11.39 -29.67
N PHE A 163 5.12 -10.53 -29.49
CA PHE A 163 3.92 -10.89 -28.75
C PHE A 163 3.00 -11.78 -29.57
N VAL A 164 2.59 -12.88 -28.97
CA VAL A 164 1.49 -13.69 -29.50
C VAL A 164 0.20 -13.20 -28.85
N ALA A 165 -0.70 -12.66 -29.66
CA ALA A 165 -2.01 -12.23 -29.18
C ALA A 165 -2.73 -13.38 -28.43
N GLY A 166 -3.24 -13.09 -27.23
CA GLY A 166 -3.74 -14.10 -26.28
C GLY A 166 -2.75 -14.50 -25.18
N GLN A 167 -1.50 -14.04 -25.22
CA GLN A 167 -0.63 -14.02 -24.04
C GLN A 167 -1.09 -12.94 -23.05
N ALA A 168 -0.79 -13.13 -21.77
CA ALA A 168 -0.95 -12.11 -20.73
C ALA A 168 0.28 -12.06 -19.82
N LEU A 169 0.47 -10.95 -19.12
CA LEU A 169 1.51 -10.76 -18.10
C LEU A 169 0.91 -10.05 -16.89
N ALA A 170 1.47 -10.26 -15.70
CA ALA A 170 1.11 -9.48 -14.52
C ALA A 170 2.09 -8.33 -14.30
N VAL A 171 1.56 -7.15 -13.96
CA VAL A 171 2.34 -6.00 -13.48
C VAL A 171 2.05 -5.84 -11.99
N TYR A 172 3.12 -5.79 -11.20
CA TYR A 172 3.12 -5.54 -9.76
C TYR A 172 3.83 -4.19 -9.55
N ASP A 173 3.08 -3.13 -9.25
CA ASP A 173 3.62 -1.79 -9.05
C ASP A 173 3.54 -1.40 -7.57
N LEU A 174 4.69 -1.37 -6.90
CA LEU A 174 4.81 -0.83 -5.55
C LEU A 174 5.52 0.53 -5.61
N GLY A 175 4.70 1.57 -5.78
CA GLY A 175 5.14 2.95 -5.81
C GLY A 175 5.48 3.51 -4.42
N ALA A 176 5.48 4.84 -4.32
CA ALA A 176 5.66 5.53 -3.04
C ALA A 176 4.37 5.65 -2.23
N GLY A 177 3.21 5.79 -2.88
CA GLY A 177 1.94 6.07 -2.19
C GLY A 177 0.84 5.01 -2.29
N THR A 178 0.99 4.01 -3.17
CA THR A 178 0.03 2.93 -3.39
C THR A 178 0.77 1.68 -3.89
N PHE A 179 0.08 0.55 -3.78
CA PHE A 179 0.36 -0.69 -4.49
C PHE A 179 -0.76 -0.90 -5.49
N ASP A 180 -0.40 -1.20 -6.73
CA ASP A 180 -1.32 -1.44 -7.83
C ASP A 180 -0.91 -2.74 -8.54
N VAL A 181 -1.87 -3.60 -8.85
CA VAL A 181 -1.65 -4.85 -9.58
C VAL A 181 -2.60 -4.97 -10.75
N ALA A 182 -2.11 -5.49 -11.88
CA ALA A 182 -2.93 -5.74 -13.05
C ALA A 182 -2.43 -6.93 -13.86
N VAL A 183 -3.37 -7.72 -14.40
CA VAL A 183 -3.08 -8.66 -15.48
C VAL A 183 -3.39 -7.97 -16.80
N VAL A 184 -2.37 -7.85 -17.64
CA VAL A 184 -2.44 -7.17 -18.94
C VAL A 184 -2.35 -8.22 -20.04
N GLY A 185 -3.43 -8.36 -20.80
CA GLY A 185 -3.52 -9.21 -21.98
C GLY A 185 -2.94 -8.50 -23.21
N VAL A 186 -2.33 -9.27 -24.10
CA VAL A 186 -1.81 -8.76 -25.37
C VAL A 186 -2.81 -9.05 -26.48
N THR A 187 -3.23 -8.01 -27.17
CA THR A 187 -4.21 -8.06 -28.26
C THR A 187 -3.51 -7.83 -29.61
N ARG A 188 -4.24 -7.94 -30.72
CA ARG A 188 -3.72 -7.58 -32.05
C ARG A 188 -3.47 -6.07 -32.23
N HIS A 189 -3.98 -5.25 -31.32
CA HIS A 189 -3.97 -3.79 -31.42
C HIS A 189 -3.16 -3.11 -30.31
N GLY A 190 -2.64 -3.89 -29.35
CA GLY A 190 -1.84 -3.40 -28.23
C GLY A 190 -2.10 -4.23 -26.98
N PHE A 191 -2.55 -3.57 -25.91
CA PHE A 191 -2.71 -4.17 -24.59
C PHE A 191 -4.08 -3.86 -24.01
N GLU A 192 -4.57 -4.76 -23.16
CA GLU A 192 -5.85 -4.61 -22.46
C GLU A 192 -5.68 -5.04 -21.00
N VAL A 193 -6.26 -4.28 -20.06
CA VAL A 193 -6.32 -4.70 -18.65
C VAL A 193 -7.43 -5.74 -18.50
N LEU A 194 -7.04 -7.00 -18.25
CA LEU A 194 -7.97 -8.12 -18.07
C LEU A 194 -8.54 -8.16 -16.65
N ALA A 195 -7.72 -7.82 -15.67
CA ALA A 195 -8.10 -7.63 -14.26
C ALA A 195 -7.11 -6.66 -13.61
N ASN A 196 -7.56 -5.92 -12.60
CA ASN A 196 -6.73 -5.09 -11.75
C ASN A 196 -7.28 -5.00 -10.31
N ASP A 197 -6.40 -4.67 -9.38
CA ASP A 197 -6.71 -4.38 -7.99
C ASP A 197 -5.60 -3.50 -7.38
N GLY A 198 -5.72 -3.08 -6.13
CA GLY A 198 -4.68 -2.30 -5.47
C GLY A 198 -4.91 -2.04 -3.97
N LEU A 199 -3.83 -1.66 -3.29
CA LEU A 199 -3.85 -1.31 -1.87
C LEU A 199 -3.45 0.17 -1.70
N PRO A 200 -4.41 1.07 -1.40
CA PRO A 200 -4.13 2.50 -1.21
C PRO A 200 -3.37 2.81 0.09
N ASP A 201 -3.33 1.84 1.00
CA ASP A 201 -2.72 1.84 2.34
C ASP A 201 -1.34 1.15 2.38
N LEU A 202 -0.74 0.90 1.21
CA LEU A 202 0.57 0.28 1.08
C LEU A 202 1.39 0.96 -0.02
N GLY A 203 2.39 1.74 0.36
CA GLY A 203 3.45 2.19 -0.54
C GLY A 203 4.76 2.42 0.21
N GLY A 204 5.77 2.92 -0.48
CA GLY A 204 7.06 3.27 0.12
C GLY A 204 6.98 4.23 1.32
N LEU A 205 5.96 5.10 1.38
CA LEU A 205 5.69 6.01 2.50
C LEU A 205 5.16 5.29 3.74
N ASP A 206 4.43 4.19 3.56
CA ASP A 206 3.91 3.36 4.66
C ASP A 206 5.02 2.48 5.26
N VAL A 207 6.02 2.11 4.44
CA VAL A 207 7.30 1.54 4.90
C VAL A 207 8.11 2.57 5.70
N ASP A 208 8.20 3.83 5.22
CA ASP A 208 8.85 4.92 5.96
C ASP A 208 8.18 5.15 7.33
N GLN A 209 6.85 5.16 7.37
CA GLN A 209 6.09 5.31 8.60
C GLN A 209 6.34 4.15 9.60
N ALA A 210 6.35 2.91 9.12
CA ALA A 210 6.63 1.75 9.98
C ALA A 210 8.07 1.77 10.54
N LEU A 211 9.05 2.23 9.74
CA LEU A 211 10.43 2.40 10.17
C LEU A 211 10.57 3.57 11.18
N LEU A 212 9.87 4.68 10.95
CA LEU A 212 9.80 5.81 11.90
C LEU A 212 9.21 5.39 13.25
N GLU A 213 8.16 4.57 13.26
CA GLU A 213 7.56 4.04 14.50
C GLU A 213 8.51 3.10 15.24
N HIS A 214 9.30 2.30 14.53
CA HIS A 214 10.35 1.47 15.13
C HIS A 214 11.47 2.34 15.74
N VAL A 215 12.00 3.31 15.00
CA VAL A 215 12.99 4.30 15.49
C VAL A 215 12.46 5.03 16.73
N GLY A 216 11.21 5.50 16.67
CA GLY A 216 10.54 6.19 17.77
C GLY A 216 10.43 5.35 19.04
N ARG A 217 10.16 4.05 18.94
CA ARG A 217 10.16 3.14 20.12
C ARG A 217 11.54 3.08 20.81
N GLN A 218 12.63 3.19 20.07
CA GLN A 218 13.98 3.16 20.65
C GLN A 218 14.30 4.47 21.39
N VAL A 219 14.02 5.64 20.80
CA VAL A 219 14.52 6.94 21.33
C VAL A 219 13.50 7.76 22.12
N SER A 220 12.19 7.60 21.90
CA SER A 220 11.18 8.51 22.50
C SER A 220 11.19 8.52 24.03
N HIS A 221 11.62 7.44 24.67
CA HIS A 221 11.71 7.32 26.13
C HIS A 221 12.79 8.22 26.75
N SER A 222 13.84 8.63 26.02
CA SER A 222 14.93 9.45 26.58
C SER A 222 14.56 10.94 26.68
N ASP A 223 13.72 11.44 25.76
CA ASP A 223 13.10 12.77 25.85
C ASP A 223 11.70 12.75 25.19
N PRO A 224 10.65 12.37 25.93
CA PRO A 224 9.29 12.31 25.40
C PRO A 224 8.77 13.66 24.91
N GLY A 225 9.24 14.76 25.51
CA GLY A 225 8.83 16.12 25.14
C GLY A 225 9.43 16.57 23.81
N HIS A 226 10.68 16.20 23.53
CA HIS A 226 11.28 16.44 22.23
C HIS A 226 10.68 15.53 21.15
N TRP A 227 10.44 14.25 21.45
CA TRP A 227 9.76 13.35 20.52
C TRP A 227 8.36 13.86 20.15
N GLN A 228 7.61 14.35 21.13
CA GLN A 228 6.31 14.97 20.89
C GLN A 228 6.39 16.18 19.93
N ARG A 229 7.42 17.04 20.04
CA ARG A 229 7.64 18.16 19.10
C ARG A 229 8.01 17.69 17.69
N LEU A 230 8.77 16.60 17.54
CA LEU A 230 9.04 16.01 16.22
C LEU A 230 7.77 15.44 15.58
N MET A 231 6.88 14.84 16.37
CA MET A 231 5.61 14.29 15.86
C MET A 231 4.53 15.36 15.65
N ARG A 232 4.53 16.43 16.44
CA ARG A 232 3.60 17.57 16.38
C ARG A 232 4.39 18.89 16.43
N PRO A 233 4.88 19.38 15.28
CA PRO A 233 5.84 20.48 15.23
C PRO A 233 5.19 21.87 15.25
N ASP A 234 5.24 22.52 16.40
CA ASP A 234 4.65 23.85 16.61
C ASP A 234 5.49 24.98 15.99
N SER A 235 6.83 24.91 16.08
CA SER A 235 7.73 25.92 15.52
C SER A 235 8.30 25.54 14.14
N THR A 236 8.85 26.53 13.43
CA THR A 236 9.57 26.29 12.16
C THR A 236 10.84 25.47 12.40
N ALA A 237 11.45 25.53 13.58
CA ALA A 237 12.59 24.69 13.93
C ALA A 237 12.18 23.22 14.08
N ASP A 238 11.08 22.94 14.80
CA ASP A 238 10.54 21.59 14.95
C ASP A 238 10.13 21.00 13.59
N ARG A 239 9.50 21.83 12.73
CA ARG A 239 9.14 21.42 11.36
C ARG A 239 10.36 21.03 10.54
N ARG A 240 11.47 21.78 10.64
CA ARG A 240 12.73 21.46 9.94
C ARG A 240 13.33 20.16 10.46
N ALA A 241 13.43 19.99 11.78
CA ALA A 241 13.96 18.79 12.42
C ALA A 241 13.13 17.54 12.05
N ARG A 242 11.79 17.64 12.08
CA ARG A 242 10.88 16.61 11.59
C ARG A 242 11.11 16.27 10.13
N ARG A 243 11.30 17.27 9.26
CA ARG A 243 11.56 17.04 7.84
C ARG A 243 12.85 16.26 7.63
N THR A 244 13.95 16.70 8.25
CA THR A 244 15.25 16.01 8.20
C THR A 244 15.12 14.55 8.64
N MET A 245 14.53 14.30 9.81
CA MET A 245 14.26 12.94 10.31
C MET A 245 13.46 12.07 9.31
N LEU A 246 12.47 12.62 8.60
CA LEU A 246 11.71 11.87 7.59
C LEU A 246 12.53 11.60 6.32
N ASP A 247 13.37 12.55 5.91
CA ASP A 247 14.31 12.38 4.79
C ASP A 247 15.38 11.32 5.14
N ASP A 248 15.84 11.26 6.40
CA ASP A 248 16.79 10.28 6.93
C ASP A 248 16.18 8.88 7.06
N VAL A 249 14.95 8.75 7.57
CA VAL A 249 14.21 7.47 7.62
C VAL A 249 14.00 6.89 6.21
N ARG A 250 13.61 7.73 5.24
CA ARG A 250 13.48 7.32 3.84
C ARG A 250 14.82 6.84 3.26
N SER A 251 15.89 7.57 3.54
CA SER A 251 17.25 7.22 3.11
C SER A 251 17.70 5.88 3.72
N ALA A 252 17.35 5.62 4.98
CA ALA A 252 17.63 4.34 5.63
C ALA A 252 16.85 3.18 4.99
N LYS A 253 15.54 3.31 4.72
CA LYS A 253 14.76 2.32 3.96
C LYS A 253 15.43 1.99 2.62
N GLU A 254 15.79 3.01 1.84
CA GLU A 254 16.42 2.84 0.53
C GLU A 254 17.82 2.19 0.63
N ALA A 255 18.57 2.50 1.70
CA ALA A 255 19.83 1.84 2.01
C ALA A 255 19.63 0.36 2.38
N LEU A 256 18.61 0.02 3.17
CA LEU A 256 18.31 -1.36 3.58
C LEU A 256 17.89 -2.27 2.42
N SER A 257 17.33 -1.73 1.33
CA SER A 257 17.13 -2.49 0.09
C SER A 257 18.44 -2.95 -0.58
N ARG A 258 19.59 -2.33 -0.24
CA ARG A 258 20.93 -2.65 -0.78
C ARG A 258 21.85 -3.30 0.26
N HIS A 259 21.82 -2.82 1.49
CA HIS A 259 22.69 -3.23 2.61
C HIS A 259 21.90 -3.97 3.69
N LEU A 260 22.58 -4.76 4.54
CA LEU A 260 21.92 -5.52 5.61
C LEU A 260 21.60 -4.67 6.86
N GLN A 261 22.29 -3.55 7.03
CA GLN A 261 22.12 -2.61 8.14
C GLN A 261 22.48 -1.18 7.71
N THR A 262 21.96 -0.21 8.43
CA THR A 262 22.31 1.22 8.34
C THR A 262 21.99 1.89 9.68
N GLU A 263 22.37 3.14 9.85
CA GLU A 263 21.90 3.99 10.93
C GLU A 263 20.89 5.01 10.38
N VAL A 264 19.96 5.43 11.23
CA VAL A 264 19.05 6.57 11.01
C VAL A 264 19.60 7.74 11.84
N PRO A 265 20.15 8.79 11.20
CA PRO A 265 20.51 10.02 11.89
C PRO A 265 19.32 10.64 12.62
N MET A 266 19.50 11.04 13.88
CA MET A 266 18.41 11.61 14.68
C MET A 266 18.67 13.06 15.09
N PRO A 267 17.63 13.93 15.12
CA PRO A 267 17.79 15.29 15.64
C PRO A 267 18.19 15.29 17.13
N PRO A 268 19.15 16.15 17.55
CA PRO A 268 19.51 16.28 18.96
C PRO A 268 18.30 16.63 19.84
N PRO A 269 18.15 16.03 21.03
CA PRO A 269 19.17 15.33 21.82
C PRO A 269 19.24 13.82 21.58
N PHE A 270 18.49 13.26 20.62
CA PHE A 270 18.50 11.82 20.37
C PHE A 270 19.83 11.36 19.78
N THR A 271 20.16 10.09 20.05
CA THR A 271 21.27 9.39 19.40
C THR A 271 20.78 8.73 18.11
N ASP A 272 21.70 8.57 17.15
CA ASP A 272 21.42 7.88 15.89
C ASP A 272 21.01 6.42 16.15
N VAL A 273 20.07 5.90 15.35
CA VAL A 273 19.45 4.60 15.61
C VAL A 273 19.91 3.55 14.61
N PRO A 274 20.60 2.48 15.03
CA PRO A 274 20.93 1.36 14.15
C PRO A 274 19.66 0.58 13.79
N VAL A 275 19.51 0.25 12.51
CA VAL A 275 18.39 -0.53 11.96
C VAL A 275 18.90 -1.57 10.97
N THR A 276 18.32 -2.77 10.98
CA THR A 276 18.66 -3.83 10.03
C THR A 276 17.58 -4.05 8.98
N ARG A 277 17.95 -4.70 7.88
CA ARG A 277 16.99 -5.15 6.86
C ARG A 277 15.97 -6.10 7.48
N ALA A 278 16.39 -6.96 8.42
CA ALA A 278 15.50 -7.89 9.10
C ALA A 278 14.44 -7.15 9.93
N ASP A 279 14.79 -6.05 10.60
CA ASP A 279 13.83 -5.21 11.32
C ASP A 279 12.80 -4.60 10.35
N MET A 280 13.29 -3.94 9.29
CA MET A 280 12.40 -3.34 8.26
C MET A 280 11.49 -4.38 7.63
N GLU A 281 12.03 -5.53 7.22
CA GLU A 281 11.28 -6.64 6.62
C GLU A 281 10.26 -7.23 7.60
N ALA A 282 10.58 -7.37 8.88
CA ALA A 282 9.62 -7.84 9.89
C ALA A 282 8.46 -6.85 10.08
N LEU A 283 8.73 -5.54 10.10
CA LEU A 283 7.73 -4.49 10.26
C LEU A 283 6.71 -4.46 9.10
N VAL A 284 7.15 -4.73 7.87
CA VAL A 284 6.28 -4.61 6.68
C VAL A 284 5.79 -5.95 6.11
N ARG A 285 6.30 -7.08 6.61
CA ARG A 285 5.94 -8.44 6.18
C ARG A 285 4.43 -8.68 6.06
N PRO A 286 3.56 -8.30 7.02
CA PRO A 286 2.12 -8.52 6.88
C PRO A 286 1.52 -7.76 5.68
N ARG A 287 1.98 -6.54 5.41
CA ARG A 287 1.48 -5.73 4.29
C ARG A 287 1.99 -6.24 2.94
N LEU A 288 3.26 -6.66 2.87
CA LEU A 288 3.85 -7.23 1.65
C LEU A 288 3.33 -8.64 1.33
N LEU A 289 2.88 -9.41 2.33
CA LEU A 289 2.17 -10.65 2.11
C LEU A 289 0.82 -10.39 1.43
N ARG A 290 0.03 -9.43 1.96
CA ARG A 290 -1.25 -9.01 1.38
C ARG A 290 -1.14 -8.56 -0.08
N SER A 291 -0.05 -7.91 -0.49
CA SER A 291 0.15 -7.55 -1.91
C SER A 291 0.54 -8.73 -2.79
N ALA A 292 1.25 -9.73 -2.27
CA ALA A 292 1.53 -10.99 -2.99
C ALA A 292 0.28 -11.89 -3.09
N GLU A 293 -0.58 -11.89 -2.06
CA GLU A 293 -1.91 -12.52 -2.09
C GLU A 293 -2.83 -11.84 -3.09
N LEU A 294 -2.86 -10.50 -3.13
CA LEU A 294 -3.65 -9.75 -4.10
C LEU A 294 -3.20 -10.03 -5.54
N LEU A 295 -1.89 -10.13 -5.78
CA LEU A 295 -1.36 -10.60 -7.07
C LEU A 295 -1.89 -11.98 -7.43
N ALA A 296 -1.92 -12.93 -6.49
CA ALA A 296 -2.45 -14.27 -6.74
C ALA A 296 -3.94 -14.24 -7.09
N SER A 297 -4.76 -13.45 -6.38
CA SER A 297 -6.19 -13.35 -6.64
C SER A 297 -6.53 -12.59 -7.93
N THR A 298 -5.81 -11.52 -8.27
CA THR A 298 -5.98 -10.79 -9.55
C THR A 298 -5.56 -11.65 -10.76
N ILE A 299 -4.59 -12.56 -10.59
CA ILE A 299 -4.30 -13.58 -11.61
C ILE A 299 -5.47 -14.57 -11.73
N ALA A 300 -5.89 -15.16 -10.62
CA ALA A 300 -6.98 -16.14 -10.59
C ALA A 300 -8.31 -15.59 -11.13
N SER A 301 -8.64 -14.31 -10.92
CA SER A 301 -9.86 -13.68 -11.42
C SER A 301 -9.94 -13.57 -12.95
N THR A 302 -8.82 -13.75 -13.67
CA THR A 302 -8.80 -13.87 -15.14
C THR A 302 -9.09 -15.29 -15.63
N GLY A 303 -9.19 -16.27 -14.73
CA GLY A 303 -9.24 -17.69 -15.05
C GLY A 303 -7.90 -18.30 -15.45
N MET A 304 -6.81 -17.55 -15.39
CA MET A 304 -5.45 -18.01 -15.69
C MET A 304 -4.72 -18.47 -14.42
N SER A 305 -3.75 -19.38 -14.59
CA SER A 305 -2.75 -19.68 -13.56
C SER A 305 -1.44 -18.90 -13.81
N ALA A 306 -0.64 -18.66 -12.77
CA ALA A 306 0.54 -17.82 -12.87
C ALA A 306 1.59 -18.34 -13.88
N ASP A 307 1.68 -19.66 -14.07
CA ASP A 307 2.56 -20.32 -15.04
C ASP A 307 2.13 -20.16 -16.51
N GLN A 308 0.88 -19.73 -16.76
CA GLN A 308 0.39 -19.38 -18.09
C GLN A 308 0.76 -17.95 -18.52
N LEU A 309 1.22 -17.12 -17.59
CA LEU A 309 1.64 -15.75 -17.88
C LEU A 309 3.01 -15.74 -18.57
N ALA A 310 3.20 -14.79 -19.49
CA ALA A 310 4.49 -14.50 -20.12
C ALA A 310 5.53 -13.95 -19.12
N GLY A 311 5.09 -13.52 -17.94
CA GLY A 311 5.92 -13.08 -16.82
C GLY A 311 5.12 -12.32 -15.77
N ILE A 312 5.75 -12.08 -14.63
CA ILE A 312 5.31 -11.15 -13.59
C ILE A 312 6.37 -10.06 -13.52
N TYR A 313 5.97 -8.80 -13.66
CA TYR A 313 6.88 -7.68 -13.84
C TYR A 313 6.78 -6.66 -12.70
N LEU A 314 7.91 -6.34 -12.08
CA LEU A 314 8.02 -5.42 -10.94
C LEU A 314 8.26 -3.97 -11.38
N VAL A 315 7.38 -3.08 -10.94
CA VAL A 315 7.38 -1.64 -11.20
C VAL A 315 7.37 -0.88 -9.87
N GLY A 316 7.78 0.40 -9.90
CA GLY A 316 7.80 1.26 -8.73
C GLY A 316 9.08 1.10 -7.90
N GLY A 317 9.55 2.20 -7.32
CA GLY A 317 10.83 2.24 -6.59
C GLY A 317 10.88 1.35 -5.36
N SER A 318 9.73 1.11 -4.71
CA SER A 318 9.66 0.29 -3.50
C SER A 318 9.68 -1.21 -3.81
N SER A 319 9.38 -1.63 -5.05
CA SER A 319 9.55 -3.02 -5.51
C SER A 319 11.00 -3.50 -5.48
N ARG A 320 11.97 -2.60 -5.25
CA ARG A 320 13.37 -2.94 -5.00
C ARG A 320 13.63 -3.58 -3.61
N ILE A 321 12.63 -3.65 -2.71
CA ILE A 321 12.75 -4.34 -1.41
C ILE A 321 12.87 -5.87 -1.65
N PRO A 322 13.98 -6.53 -1.25
CA PRO A 322 14.25 -7.94 -1.63
C PRO A 322 13.16 -8.94 -1.21
N LEU A 323 12.52 -8.71 -0.06
CA LEU A 323 11.43 -9.55 0.45
C LEU A 323 10.28 -9.73 -0.55
N ILE A 324 9.99 -8.74 -1.39
CA ILE A 324 8.89 -8.77 -2.37
C ILE A 324 9.09 -9.90 -3.37
N SER A 325 10.28 -10.01 -3.97
CA SER A 325 10.59 -11.07 -4.93
C SER A 325 10.52 -12.45 -4.30
N ALA A 326 10.96 -12.59 -3.04
CA ALA A 326 10.86 -13.83 -2.28
C ALA A 326 9.41 -14.22 -1.99
N MET A 327 8.58 -13.27 -1.54
CA MET A 327 7.15 -13.48 -1.25
C MET A 327 6.34 -13.86 -2.49
N ILE A 328 6.52 -13.14 -3.60
CA ILE A 328 5.85 -13.48 -4.87
C ILE A 328 6.25 -14.90 -5.30
N THR A 329 7.55 -15.22 -5.31
CA THR A 329 8.02 -16.56 -5.69
C THR A 329 7.47 -17.66 -4.77
N GLN A 330 7.31 -17.38 -3.46
CA GLN A 330 6.69 -18.29 -2.49
C GLN A 330 5.19 -18.47 -2.77
N GLN A 331 4.46 -17.39 -3.00
CA GLN A 331 3.00 -17.36 -3.11
C GLN A 331 2.49 -17.90 -4.45
N VAL A 332 3.02 -17.39 -5.57
CA VAL A 332 2.52 -17.71 -6.93
C VAL A 332 3.41 -18.69 -7.70
N ARG A 333 4.51 -19.16 -7.11
CA ARG A 333 5.47 -20.14 -7.66
C ARG A 333 6.19 -19.73 -8.96
N VAL A 334 5.97 -18.51 -9.43
CA VAL A 334 6.67 -17.88 -10.57
C VAL A 334 7.55 -16.75 -10.03
N ALA A 335 8.82 -16.76 -10.42
CA ALA A 335 9.75 -15.71 -10.04
C ALA A 335 9.43 -14.42 -10.82
N PRO A 336 9.30 -13.25 -10.16
CA PRO A 336 9.06 -12.00 -10.84
C PRO A 336 10.35 -11.43 -11.45
N THR A 337 10.20 -10.68 -12.54
CA THR A 337 11.27 -9.96 -13.23
C THR A 337 11.25 -8.50 -12.84
N SER A 338 12.42 -7.90 -12.59
CA SER A 338 12.61 -6.45 -12.46
C SER A 338 13.55 -5.96 -13.56
N LEU A 339 13.34 -4.74 -14.05
CA LEU A 339 14.29 -4.08 -14.95
C LEU A 339 15.26 -3.20 -14.14
N ASP A 340 16.37 -2.78 -14.75
CA ASP A 340 17.40 -1.99 -14.07
C ASP A 340 16.89 -0.61 -13.60
N GLN A 341 15.98 -0.01 -14.39
CA GLN A 341 15.37 1.31 -14.17
C GLN A 341 13.82 1.23 -14.14
N PRO A 342 13.20 0.62 -13.11
CA PRO A 342 11.75 0.60 -12.94
C PRO A 342 11.15 2.01 -12.89
N GLU A 343 11.91 3.02 -12.44
CA GLU A 343 11.49 4.42 -12.43
C GLU A 343 11.30 5.05 -13.83
N THR A 344 12.01 4.60 -14.87
CA THR A 344 11.81 5.12 -16.25
C THR A 344 10.88 4.25 -17.09
N ALA A 345 10.64 3.01 -16.66
CA ALA A 345 9.86 2.01 -17.38
C ALA A 345 8.45 2.48 -17.78
N VAL A 346 7.73 3.15 -16.87
CA VAL A 346 6.35 3.60 -17.11
C VAL A 346 6.31 4.72 -18.15
N ALA A 347 7.18 5.74 -18.04
CA ALA A 347 7.22 6.83 -19.02
C ALA A 347 7.70 6.36 -20.42
N LEU A 348 8.69 5.46 -20.47
CA LEU A 348 9.16 4.84 -21.72
C LEU A 348 8.06 3.98 -22.34
N GLY A 349 7.44 3.11 -21.55
CA GLY A 349 6.36 2.23 -21.99
C GLY A 349 5.15 2.99 -22.54
N ALA A 350 4.73 4.05 -21.86
CA ALA A 350 3.62 4.92 -22.29
C ALA A 350 3.86 5.52 -23.69
N HIS A 351 5.12 5.77 -24.08
CA HIS A 351 5.46 6.22 -25.42
C HIS A 351 5.18 5.15 -26.51
N HIS A 352 5.28 3.87 -26.15
CA HIS A 352 5.19 2.75 -27.10
C HIS A 352 3.81 2.11 -27.21
N VAL A 353 2.85 2.45 -26.34
CA VAL A 353 1.46 1.96 -26.44
C VAL A 353 0.79 2.50 -27.72
N PRO A 354 0.21 1.66 -28.60
CA PRO A 354 -0.60 2.13 -29.74
C PRO A 354 -1.85 2.88 -29.25
N LYS A 355 -2.36 3.89 -29.97
CA LYS A 355 -3.58 4.61 -29.54
C LYS A 355 -4.81 3.70 -29.52
N GLU A 356 -4.87 2.82 -30.51
CA GLU A 356 -5.85 1.75 -30.69
C GLU A 356 -5.65 0.59 -29.70
N GLY A 357 -4.65 0.68 -28.82
CA GLY A 357 -4.28 -0.30 -27.81
C GLY A 357 -4.38 0.25 -26.38
N ILE A 358 -5.17 1.31 -26.16
CA ILE A 358 -5.47 1.88 -24.85
C ILE A 358 -6.91 1.53 -24.48
N HIS A 359 -7.12 0.30 -24.02
CA HIS A 359 -8.41 -0.18 -23.57
C HIS A 359 -8.35 -0.61 -22.09
N LEU A 360 -9.17 0.07 -21.27
CA LEU A 360 -9.63 -0.46 -20.00
C LEU A 360 -10.94 -1.17 -20.28
N ARG A 361 -11.10 -2.40 -19.78
CA ARG A 361 -12.37 -3.11 -19.84
C ARG A 361 -13.35 -2.44 -18.87
N GLU A 362 -14.29 -1.67 -19.42
CA GLU A 362 -15.39 -1.11 -18.61
C GLU A 362 -16.32 -2.26 -18.20
N THR A 363 -16.71 -2.29 -16.92
CA THR A 363 -17.43 -3.43 -16.31
C THR A 363 -18.93 -3.48 -16.65
N ASP A 364 -19.38 -2.70 -17.63
CA ASP A 364 -20.79 -2.52 -17.99
C ASP A 364 -21.22 -3.37 -19.20
N ASP A 365 -20.30 -4.05 -19.89
CA ASP A 365 -20.66 -5.03 -20.93
C ASP A 365 -21.08 -6.38 -20.31
N GLU A 366 -22.35 -6.75 -20.53
CA GLU A 366 -22.83 -8.12 -20.29
C GLU A 366 -21.92 -9.15 -20.98
N PRO A 367 -21.79 -10.38 -20.43
CA PRO A 367 -20.94 -11.41 -20.99
C PRO A 367 -21.41 -11.80 -22.41
N SER A 368 -20.76 -11.19 -23.40
CA SER A 368 -20.92 -11.51 -24.82
C SER A 368 -20.60 -12.99 -25.05
N THR A 369 -21.67 -13.79 -25.14
CA THR A 369 -21.57 -15.24 -25.32
C THR A 369 -20.84 -15.56 -26.62
N VAL A 370 -19.62 -16.10 -26.49
CA VAL A 370 -18.85 -16.64 -27.61
C VAL A 370 -19.60 -17.83 -28.17
N LYS A 371 -20.41 -17.61 -29.21
CA LYS A 371 -21.12 -18.66 -29.94
C LYS A 371 -20.11 -19.56 -30.67
N LEU A 372 -19.75 -20.66 -30.02
CA LEU A 372 -19.15 -21.81 -30.71
C LEU A 372 -20.18 -22.36 -31.70
N SER A 373 -19.77 -22.47 -32.96
CA SER A 373 -20.62 -22.91 -34.06
C SER A 373 -20.82 -24.43 -34.06
N GLY A 374 -22.06 -24.88 -34.29
CA GLY A 374 -22.33 -26.22 -34.81
C GLY A 374 -23.26 -27.11 -33.98
N SER A 375 -24.58 -26.94 -34.13
CA SER A 375 -25.54 -28.03 -34.38
C SER A 375 -26.94 -27.45 -34.65
N GLU A 376 -27.57 -27.80 -35.76
CA GLU A 376 -28.97 -27.43 -36.03
C GLU A 376 -29.96 -28.27 -35.21
N ALA A 377 -31.09 -27.67 -34.84
CA ALA A 377 -32.33 -28.32 -34.42
C ALA A 377 -33.52 -27.48 -34.93
N PRO A 378 -34.68 -28.09 -35.24
CA PRO A 378 -35.63 -27.52 -36.20
C PRO A 378 -36.54 -26.41 -35.65
N THR A 379 -36.84 -25.45 -36.52
CA THR A 379 -37.73 -24.31 -36.25
C THR A 379 -39.20 -24.73 -36.17
N VAL A 380 -39.92 -24.26 -35.15
CA VAL A 380 -41.39 -24.27 -35.12
C VAL A 380 -41.87 -22.82 -35.21
N VAL A 381 -42.81 -22.57 -36.12
CA VAL A 381 -43.37 -21.25 -36.41
C VAL A 381 -44.76 -21.13 -35.77
N THR A 382 -45.05 -20.01 -35.12
CA THR A 382 -46.43 -19.60 -34.77
C THR A 382 -46.62 -18.11 -35.03
N GLU A 383 -47.70 -17.77 -35.74
CA GLU A 383 -48.07 -16.42 -36.18
C GLU A 383 -48.72 -15.57 -35.05
N PRO A 384 -48.76 -14.22 -35.19
CA PRO A 384 -49.46 -13.35 -34.26
C PRO A 384 -50.98 -13.27 -34.57
N VAL A 385 -51.79 -13.02 -33.52
CA VAL A 385 -53.26 -12.81 -33.62
C VAL A 385 -53.64 -11.45 -33.04
N ASP A 386 -54.69 -10.84 -33.60
CA ASP A 386 -55.07 -9.43 -33.50
C ASP A 386 -56.45 -9.23 -32.80
N GLY A 387 -56.65 -8.04 -32.20
CA GLY A 387 -57.93 -7.35 -31.90
C GLY A 387 -59.05 -7.95 -31.00
N GLY A 388 -59.60 -7.15 -30.06
CA GLY A 388 -60.97 -7.37 -29.51
C GLY A 388 -61.41 -6.67 -28.19
N ASP A 389 -62.11 -5.52 -28.32
CA ASP A 389 -63.18 -4.92 -27.47
C ASP A 389 -63.10 -4.61 -25.93
N TYR A 390 -62.92 -3.31 -25.61
CA TYR A 390 -63.88 -2.31 -25.03
C TYR A 390 -64.95 -2.71 -23.95
N PRO A 391 -65.39 -1.79 -23.02
CA PRO A 391 -65.75 -0.39 -23.29
C PRO A 391 -65.45 0.72 -22.23
N THR A 392 -65.76 1.97 -22.61
CA THR A 392 -65.50 3.25 -21.93
C THR A 392 -66.74 3.90 -21.28
N GLN A 393 -66.59 4.78 -20.27
CA GLN A 393 -67.61 5.81 -19.94
C GLN A 393 -67.09 7.12 -19.30
N ASN A 394 -67.39 8.24 -19.99
CA ASN A 394 -67.78 9.61 -19.55
C ASN A 394 -66.93 10.49 -18.60
N MET A 395 -66.55 11.67 -19.14
CA MET A 395 -66.30 12.96 -18.45
C MET A 395 -67.60 13.76 -18.23
N PRO A 396 -67.63 14.77 -17.34
CA PRO A 396 -67.61 16.16 -17.84
C PRO A 396 -66.80 17.17 -16.96
N ALA A 397 -66.61 18.40 -17.44
CA ALA A 397 -65.69 19.41 -16.87
C ALA A 397 -66.34 20.72 -16.38
N THR A 398 -65.77 21.31 -15.32
CA THR A 398 -65.93 22.70 -14.81
C THR A 398 -64.74 23.08 -13.89
N GLY A 399 -64.23 24.32 -13.77
CA GLY A 399 -64.47 25.53 -14.59
C GLY A 399 -64.42 26.88 -13.83
N GLY A 400 -63.23 27.41 -13.45
CA GLY A 400 -63.13 28.77 -12.86
C GLY A 400 -61.80 29.12 -12.14
N PHE A 401 -61.33 30.36 -12.33
CA PHE A 401 -60.15 31.05 -11.73
C PHE A 401 -60.51 31.70 -10.35
N PRO A 402 -59.60 32.40 -9.57
CA PRO A 402 -58.29 32.97 -9.92
C PRO A 402 -57.13 32.82 -8.88
N ALA A 403 -55.97 33.40 -9.21
CA ALA A 403 -54.78 33.47 -8.36
C ALA A 403 -54.79 34.67 -7.37
N GLN A 404 -54.05 34.54 -6.26
CA GLN A 404 -53.54 35.68 -5.49
C GLN A 404 -52.20 35.37 -4.80
N SER A 405 -51.45 36.44 -4.52
CA SER A 405 -50.04 36.47 -4.13
C SER A 405 -49.81 36.49 -2.61
N GLY A 406 -48.69 35.91 -2.15
CA GLY A 406 -48.20 36.02 -0.78
C GLY A 406 -46.79 35.44 -0.63
N PRO A 407 -45.87 36.07 0.14
CA PRO A 407 -44.46 35.68 0.16
C PRO A 407 -44.16 34.49 1.09
N LEU A 408 -43.20 33.65 0.70
CA LEU A 408 -42.60 32.65 1.58
C LEU A 408 -41.69 33.34 2.62
N PRO A 409 -41.86 33.10 3.94
CA PRO A 409 -41.00 33.69 4.96
C PRO A 409 -39.66 32.94 5.05
N VAL A 410 -38.57 33.71 5.01
CA VAL A 410 -37.22 33.29 5.38
C VAL A 410 -36.99 33.60 6.86
N ASN A 411 -36.47 32.65 7.65
CA ASN A 411 -35.62 32.87 8.84
C ASN A 411 -35.44 31.58 9.68
N PRO A 412 -34.44 31.50 10.58
CA PRO A 412 -33.08 32.05 10.46
C PRO A 412 -32.00 31.04 10.93
N ALA A 413 -30.72 31.40 10.75
CA ALA A 413 -29.66 30.82 11.57
C ALA A 413 -29.80 31.29 13.02
N LEU A 414 -29.60 30.39 14.00
CA LEU A 414 -29.38 30.77 15.40
C LEU A 414 -28.26 29.94 16.04
N SER A 415 -27.36 30.66 16.70
CA SER A 415 -26.13 30.17 17.30
C SER A 415 -26.24 29.98 18.81
N GLY A 416 -25.89 28.78 19.29
CA GLY A 416 -25.51 28.45 20.66
C GLY A 416 -26.64 28.30 21.70
N PRO A 417 -26.32 27.91 22.95
CA PRO A 417 -25.08 27.30 23.45
C PRO A 417 -25.27 25.81 23.86
N TYR A 418 -24.18 25.03 23.94
CA TYR A 418 -24.22 23.68 24.51
C TYR A 418 -24.41 23.72 26.05
N PRO A 419 -25.27 22.87 26.64
CA PRO A 419 -25.34 22.73 28.08
C PRO A 419 -24.11 21.98 28.61
N MET A 420 -23.35 22.61 29.51
CA MET A 420 -22.38 21.87 30.34
C MET A 420 -23.10 20.94 31.31
N ASN A 421 -22.62 19.71 31.45
CA ASN A 421 -22.95 18.85 32.59
C ASN A 421 -21.74 18.79 33.54
N PRO A 422 -21.80 19.39 34.75
CA PRO A 422 -20.64 19.52 35.63
C PRO A 422 -20.65 18.45 36.74
N ALA A 423 -19.99 17.31 36.53
CA ALA A 423 -19.48 16.44 37.61
C ALA A 423 -18.58 15.33 37.04
N LEU A 424 -17.29 15.37 37.40
CA LEU A 424 -16.43 14.22 37.79
C LEU A 424 -14.95 14.65 37.83
N SER A 425 -14.66 15.65 38.65
CA SER A 425 -13.31 15.95 39.12
C SER A 425 -13.17 15.40 40.54
N GLY A 426 -12.48 14.27 40.67
CA GLY A 426 -12.22 13.55 41.92
C GLY A 426 -10.89 12.78 41.82
N PRO A 427 -10.16 12.56 42.92
CA PRO A 427 -8.70 12.60 42.87
C PRO A 427 -8.01 11.27 42.51
N TYR A 428 -6.79 11.41 41.99
CA TYR A 428 -5.82 10.32 41.87
C TYR A 428 -5.60 9.61 43.21
N PRO A 429 -5.66 8.26 43.28
CA PRO A 429 -5.13 7.53 44.41
C PRO A 429 -3.60 7.55 44.35
N VAL A 430 -2.99 8.37 45.21
CA VAL A 430 -1.59 8.22 45.60
C VAL A 430 -1.46 6.87 46.30
N ASN A 431 -0.54 6.00 45.85
CA ASN A 431 -0.21 4.77 46.57
C ASN A 431 1.07 5.00 47.40
N PRO A 432 0.99 5.13 48.74
CA PRO A 432 2.15 5.41 49.57
C PRO A 432 2.83 4.11 50.06
N ALA A 433 4.10 4.27 50.43
CA ALA A 433 4.93 3.31 51.17
C ALA A 433 5.29 1.99 50.45
N LEU A 434 6.55 1.91 50.02
CA LEU A 434 7.50 1.01 50.70
C LEU A 434 8.91 1.63 50.65
N SER A 435 9.25 2.37 51.70
CA SER A 435 10.62 2.81 51.99
C SER A 435 11.28 1.83 52.97
N GLY A 436 12.41 1.25 52.57
CA GLY A 436 13.25 0.38 53.40
C GLY A 436 14.72 0.50 52.96
N PRO A 437 15.74 0.56 53.85
CA PRO A 437 16.99 1.22 53.49
C PRO A 437 18.26 0.34 53.54
N TYR A 438 19.23 0.67 52.66
CA TYR A 438 20.66 0.29 52.70
C TYR A 438 21.00 -1.22 52.49
N PRO A 439 22.27 -1.59 52.18
CA PRO A 439 23.49 -0.77 52.12
C PRO A 439 24.30 -0.79 50.81
N VAL A 440 25.23 0.16 50.72
CA VAL A 440 26.35 0.17 49.79
C VAL A 440 27.29 -1.01 50.07
N HIS A 441 27.77 -1.68 49.03
CA HIS A 441 28.92 -2.59 49.16
C HIS A 441 30.01 -2.25 48.16
N SER A 442 31.19 -1.95 48.69
CA SER A 442 32.41 -1.61 47.96
C SER A 442 33.35 -2.81 47.93
N GLY A 443 33.82 -3.18 46.74
CA GLY A 443 34.76 -4.28 46.50
C GLY A 443 35.48 -4.10 45.16
N PRO A 444 36.77 -4.48 45.02
CA PRO A 444 37.66 -3.77 44.10
C PRO A 444 37.82 -4.43 42.72
N HIS A 445 37.94 -3.59 41.69
CA HIS A 445 38.56 -3.98 40.41
C HIS A 445 40.06 -3.61 40.41
N PRO A 446 40.95 -4.51 39.96
CA PRO A 446 42.39 -4.22 39.88
C PRO A 446 42.72 -3.29 38.72
N VAL A 447 43.57 -2.31 39.00
CA VAL A 447 44.20 -1.45 37.99
C VAL A 447 45.27 -2.23 37.23
N ASN A 448 45.36 -2.02 35.92
CA ASN A 448 46.64 -2.15 35.23
C ASN A 448 46.89 -0.92 34.32
N THR A 449 48.15 -0.54 34.21
CA THR A 449 48.63 0.79 33.80
C THR A 449 49.40 0.78 32.47
N GLY A 450 49.40 1.91 31.75
CA GLY A 450 50.27 2.13 30.59
C GLY A 450 49.76 3.27 29.68
N SER A 451 49.70 4.53 30.15
CA SER A 451 50.78 5.53 30.10
C SER A 451 51.18 5.99 28.67
N HIS A 452 50.93 7.26 28.35
CA HIS A 452 51.99 8.25 28.12
C HIS A 452 51.47 9.69 28.27
N GLN A 453 52.40 10.64 28.45
CA GLN A 453 52.20 11.88 29.21
C GLN A 453 51.71 13.11 28.43
N VAL A 454 51.16 14.06 29.22
CA VAL A 454 50.84 15.46 28.92
C VAL A 454 52.11 16.32 28.84
N ASN A 455 52.08 17.42 28.08
CA ASN A 455 52.78 18.65 28.48
C ASN A 455 52.00 19.90 28.03
N SER A 456 52.07 21.01 28.79
CA SER A 456 51.10 22.12 28.68
C SER A 456 51.62 23.52 29.05
N GLY A 457 51.08 24.55 28.37
CA GLY A 457 51.09 25.98 28.74
C GLY A 457 52.13 26.90 28.04
N PRO A 458 52.05 28.25 28.16
CA PRO A 458 50.88 29.08 28.57
C PRO A 458 50.71 30.48 27.89
N HIS A 459 49.44 30.92 27.64
CA HIS A 459 48.89 32.32 27.66
C HIS A 459 49.53 33.47 26.79
N PRO A 460 48.99 34.73 26.72
CA PRO A 460 47.77 35.37 27.30
C PRO A 460 46.86 36.16 26.28
N VAL A 461 45.97 37.03 26.79
CA VAL A 461 44.82 37.73 26.16
C VAL A 461 44.99 39.27 26.10
N ASN A 462 44.40 39.97 25.10
CA ASN A 462 43.84 41.37 25.14
C ASN A 462 43.37 41.83 23.72
N THR A 463 42.51 42.82 23.42
CA THR A 463 41.28 43.49 23.96
C THR A 463 40.97 44.71 23.05
N GLY A 464 39.69 44.99 22.73
CA GLY A 464 39.16 46.29 22.25
C GLY A 464 39.13 46.54 20.71
N SER A 465 38.38 47.51 20.16
CA SER A 465 37.15 48.25 20.60
C SER A 465 36.68 49.26 19.50
N HIS A 466 35.38 49.63 19.46
CA HIS A 466 34.75 50.73 18.66
C HIS A 466 34.71 50.61 17.10
N GLN A 467 33.94 51.41 16.34
CA GLN A 467 32.48 51.69 16.34
C GLN A 467 32.04 52.36 14.99
N VAL A 468 30.90 51.93 14.40
CA VAL A 468 29.83 52.63 13.58
C VAL A 468 30.13 53.81 12.60
N GLN A 469 29.32 53.88 11.51
CA GLN A 469 29.06 54.98 10.50
C GLN A 469 30.09 55.15 9.33
N SER A 470 29.74 55.60 8.10
CA SER A 470 28.46 55.97 7.43
C SER A 470 28.61 56.12 5.89
N GLY A 471 27.49 56.05 5.12
CA GLY A 471 27.30 56.83 3.87
C GLY A 471 27.51 56.14 2.49
N PRO A 472 26.97 56.70 1.36
CA PRO A 472 26.48 55.89 0.22
C PRO A 472 26.93 56.30 -1.22
N HIS A 473 26.44 55.53 -2.22
CA HIS A 473 26.40 55.81 -3.69
C HIS A 473 27.76 55.72 -4.46
N GLN A 474 27.86 55.42 -5.78
CA GLN A 474 26.89 55.21 -6.89
C GLN A 474 27.53 54.52 -8.15
N VAL A 475 26.67 54.05 -9.07
CA VAL A 475 26.83 54.00 -10.57
C VAL A 475 27.74 52.94 -11.26
N ASN A 476 27.15 52.34 -12.31
CA ASN A 476 27.72 51.51 -13.39
C ASN A 476 27.56 52.31 -14.72
N PRO A 477 28.41 52.17 -15.75
CA PRO A 477 27.98 51.33 -16.88
C PRO A 477 29.09 50.62 -17.69
N SER A 478 28.74 49.49 -18.29
CA SER A 478 29.54 48.75 -19.28
C SER A 478 29.05 48.98 -20.73
N SER A 479 29.98 48.88 -21.69
CA SER A 479 29.84 49.36 -23.07
C SER A 479 29.28 48.35 -24.10
N THR A 480 28.85 48.90 -25.24
CA THR A 480 28.49 48.23 -26.49
C THR A 480 29.70 47.71 -27.29
N GLY A 481 29.47 46.80 -28.24
CA GLY A 481 30.40 46.45 -29.33
C GLY A 481 30.48 44.93 -29.61
N GLY A 482 30.51 44.50 -30.87
CA GLY A 482 30.46 43.06 -31.20
C GLY A 482 31.17 42.64 -32.49
N HIS A 483 31.22 41.31 -32.70
CA HIS A 483 31.65 40.55 -33.90
C HIS A 483 33.15 40.67 -34.33
N PRO A 484 33.69 39.79 -35.22
CA PRO A 484 33.20 38.49 -35.72
C PRO A 484 34.23 37.30 -35.71
N VAL A 485 33.69 36.08 -35.86
CA VAL A 485 34.16 34.90 -36.65
C VAL A 485 35.66 34.69 -36.94
N THR A 486 36.21 33.53 -36.55
CA THR A 486 36.94 32.56 -37.43
C THR A 486 37.28 31.24 -36.71
N ALA A 487 37.48 30.18 -37.50
CA ALA A 487 37.98 28.85 -37.10
C ALA A 487 38.88 28.32 -38.25
N PRO A 488 39.46 27.10 -38.21
CA PRO A 488 39.84 26.23 -37.09
C PRO A 488 41.36 25.87 -37.13
N TYR A 489 41.91 25.22 -36.09
CA TYR A 489 43.14 24.42 -36.24
C TYR A 489 43.11 23.15 -35.37
N SER A 490 43.57 22.05 -35.97
CA SER A 490 43.79 20.76 -35.33
C SER A 490 45.26 20.60 -34.94
N VAL A 491 45.54 19.96 -33.80
CA VAL A 491 46.88 19.50 -33.43
C VAL A 491 46.78 18.11 -32.80
N ASN A 492 47.62 17.19 -33.28
CA ASN A 492 47.86 15.89 -32.68
C ASN A 492 49.39 15.68 -32.70
N THR A 493 50.04 15.45 -31.56
CA THR A 493 51.38 14.83 -31.50
C THR A 493 51.76 14.42 -30.06
N SER A 494 51.83 13.11 -29.88
CA SER A 494 52.72 12.32 -28.99
C SER A 494 53.88 13.01 -28.27
N PHE A 495 54.15 12.58 -27.03
CA PHE A 495 55.50 12.09 -26.62
C PHE A 495 55.41 11.04 -25.49
N SER A 496 56.47 10.23 -25.34
CA SER A 496 56.48 8.94 -24.62
C SER A 496 57.47 8.89 -23.45
N VAL A 497 57.20 8.10 -22.41
CA VAL A 497 58.20 7.68 -21.39
C VAL A 497 57.99 6.20 -21.01
N ASN A 498 59.09 5.47 -20.73
CA ASN A 498 59.17 4.00 -20.62
C ASN A 498 59.16 3.46 -19.18
N SER A 499 58.41 2.36 -18.95
CA SER A 499 58.75 1.14 -18.13
C SER A 499 59.20 1.23 -16.64
N PRO A 500 59.28 0.10 -15.89
CA PRO A 500 58.61 -1.21 -16.04
C PRO A 500 57.94 -1.72 -14.73
N TYR A 501 57.04 -2.72 -14.80
CA TYR A 501 56.82 -3.85 -13.85
C TYR A 501 55.58 -4.68 -14.29
N PRO A 502 55.33 -5.92 -13.80
CA PRO A 502 54.84 -6.99 -14.67
C PRO A 502 53.33 -7.19 -14.64
N THR A 503 52.77 -7.58 -15.78
CA THR A 503 51.38 -8.03 -15.92
C THR A 503 51.18 -9.43 -15.35
N THR A 504 50.44 -9.55 -14.25
CA THR A 504 49.78 -10.80 -13.85
C THR A 504 48.47 -10.96 -14.62
N GLY A 505 48.33 -12.04 -15.40
CA GLY A 505 47.07 -12.40 -16.05
C GLY A 505 45.99 -12.83 -15.05
N PRO A 506 44.71 -12.89 -15.46
CA PRO A 506 43.63 -13.33 -14.58
C PRO A 506 43.81 -14.80 -14.18
N GLN A 507 43.65 -15.09 -12.88
CA GLN A 507 43.70 -16.46 -12.38
C GLN A 507 42.39 -17.21 -12.69
N GLU A 508 42.52 -18.41 -13.25
CA GLU A 508 41.41 -19.36 -13.37
C GLU A 508 41.05 -19.91 -11.98
N PHE A 509 39.79 -19.69 -11.55
CA PHE A 509 39.24 -20.39 -10.40
C PHE A 509 38.77 -21.79 -10.82
N ASN A 510 39.49 -22.80 -10.36
CA ASN A 510 39.26 -24.20 -10.70
C ASN A 510 38.09 -24.77 -9.86
N PHE A 511 36.91 -24.95 -10.47
CA PHE A 511 35.79 -25.66 -9.85
C PHE A 511 35.74 -27.12 -10.33
N PRO A 512 35.56 -28.12 -9.44
CA PRO A 512 35.51 -29.52 -9.84
C PRO A 512 34.25 -29.82 -10.66
N SER A 513 34.46 -30.26 -11.91
CA SER A 513 33.36 -30.56 -12.84
C SER A 513 32.64 -31.86 -12.46
N THR A 514 31.36 -31.78 -12.07
CA THR A 514 30.50 -32.95 -11.94
C THR A 514 30.00 -33.38 -13.33
N VAL A 515 30.44 -34.56 -13.77
CA VAL A 515 30.01 -35.14 -15.05
C VAL A 515 28.56 -35.62 -14.94
N THR A 516 27.61 -34.88 -15.52
CA THR A 516 26.22 -35.31 -15.67
C THR A 516 26.11 -36.40 -16.74
N ALA A 517 25.90 -37.65 -16.31
CA ALA A 517 25.64 -38.76 -17.22
C ALA A 517 24.29 -38.61 -17.95
N LYS A 518 24.28 -38.91 -19.25
CA LYS A 518 23.04 -38.88 -20.07
C LYS A 518 22.04 -39.94 -19.58
N PRO A 519 20.74 -39.63 -19.48
CA PRO A 519 19.72 -40.62 -19.10
C PRO A 519 19.53 -41.67 -20.21
N VAL A 520 19.63 -42.94 -19.84
CA VAL A 520 19.37 -44.08 -20.74
C VAL A 520 17.86 -44.30 -20.87
N LYS A 521 17.34 -44.26 -22.11
CA LYS A 521 15.94 -44.62 -22.41
C LYS A 521 15.69 -46.10 -22.06
N LYS A 522 14.87 -46.35 -21.03
CA LYS A 522 14.28 -47.69 -20.76
C LYS A 522 12.97 -47.85 -21.54
N GLN A 523 12.82 -48.95 -22.27
CA GLN A 523 11.54 -49.33 -22.89
C GLN A 523 10.53 -49.80 -21.81
N PRO A 524 9.23 -49.51 -21.96
CA PRO A 524 8.21 -49.94 -21.00
C PRO A 524 7.90 -51.43 -21.15
N ASN A 525 7.85 -52.15 -20.01
CA ASN A 525 7.60 -53.59 -20.00
C ASN A 525 6.09 -53.89 -19.92
N ARG A 526 5.60 -54.77 -20.79
CA ARG A 526 4.20 -54.83 -21.25
C ARG A 526 3.24 -55.59 -20.30
N LYS A 527 3.45 -55.52 -18.97
CA LYS A 527 2.73 -56.35 -17.96
C LYS A 527 2.06 -55.60 -16.80
N VAL A 528 1.98 -54.26 -16.83
CA VAL A 528 1.31 -53.47 -15.76
C VAL A 528 -0.17 -53.15 -16.09
N LEU A 529 -0.63 -53.47 -17.30
CA LEU A 529 -1.90 -53.00 -17.88
C LEU A 529 -3.18 -53.73 -17.41
N LEU A 530 -3.13 -54.50 -16.33
CA LEU A 530 -4.30 -55.21 -15.75
C LEU A 530 -4.62 -54.85 -14.29
N ALA A 531 -3.78 -54.04 -13.62
CA ALA A 531 -4.08 -53.55 -12.27
C ALA A 531 -4.87 -52.22 -12.27
N ALA A 532 -4.88 -51.49 -13.38
CA ALA A 532 -5.51 -50.17 -13.48
C ALA A 532 -7.06 -50.20 -13.63
N GLY A 533 -7.65 -51.35 -13.99
CA GLY A 533 -9.09 -51.47 -14.23
C GLY A 533 -9.96 -51.46 -12.96
N GLY A 534 -9.41 -51.86 -11.81
CA GLY A 534 -10.15 -51.92 -10.54
C GLY A 534 -10.21 -50.59 -9.78
N ALA A 535 -9.21 -49.71 -9.94
CA ALA A 535 -9.11 -48.47 -9.17
C ALA A 535 -10.08 -47.37 -9.68
N VAL A 536 -10.41 -47.37 -10.98
CA VAL A 536 -11.23 -46.30 -11.59
C VAL A 536 -12.69 -46.35 -11.12
N VAL A 537 -13.21 -47.53 -10.78
CA VAL A 537 -14.60 -47.67 -10.28
C VAL A 537 -14.71 -47.28 -8.81
N LEU A 538 -13.66 -47.45 -8.00
CA LEU A 538 -13.68 -47.06 -6.58
C LEU A 538 -13.55 -45.55 -6.38
N VAL A 539 -12.78 -44.85 -7.23
CA VAL A 539 -12.59 -43.39 -7.13
C VAL A 539 -13.85 -42.61 -7.53
N LEU A 540 -14.62 -43.09 -8.51
CA LEU A 540 -15.92 -42.48 -8.88
C LEU A 540 -16.98 -42.65 -7.78
N GLY A 541 -16.90 -43.70 -6.95
CA GLY A 541 -17.77 -43.88 -5.79
C GLY A 541 -17.48 -42.92 -4.63
N VAL A 542 -16.23 -42.44 -4.49
CA VAL A 542 -15.85 -41.49 -3.44
C VAL A 542 -16.12 -40.04 -3.85
N VAL A 543 -15.91 -39.69 -5.12
CA VAL A 543 -16.23 -38.33 -5.64
C VAL A 543 -17.75 -38.10 -5.73
N GLY A 544 -18.55 -39.15 -5.98
CA GLY A 544 -20.01 -39.07 -5.95
C GLY A 544 -20.62 -38.96 -4.53
N GLY A 545 -19.87 -39.30 -3.48
CA GLY A 545 -20.36 -39.27 -2.09
C GLY A 545 -20.17 -37.94 -1.36
N ILE A 546 -19.26 -37.08 -1.85
CA ILE A 546 -18.90 -35.81 -1.19
C ILE A 546 -19.82 -34.65 -1.61
N PHE A 547 -20.53 -34.76 -2.75
CA PHE A 547 -21.52 -33.77 -3.20
C PHE A 547 -22.94 -33.99 -2.65
N ALA A 548 -23.12 -34.84 -1.63
CA ALA A 548 -24.42 -35.19 -1.04
C ALA A 548 -24.54 -34.88 0.47
N LEU A 549 -23.60 -34.10 1.03
CA LEU A 549 -23.68 -33.53 2.37
C LEU A 549 -23.49 -32.02 2.31
N SER A 550 -24.42 -31.34 1.64
CA SER A 550 -24.65 -29.92 1.90
C SER A 550 -25.07 -29.77 3.36
N GLY A 551 -24.14 -29.32 4.20
CA GLY A 551 -24.48 -28.80 5.53
C GLY A 551 -25.47 -27.63 5.41
N PRO A 552 -26.15 -27.24 6.50
CA PRO A 552 -27.09 -26.13 6.46
C PRO A 552 -26.42 -24.87 5.91
N ASP A 553 -27.12 -24.08 5.10
CA ASP A 553 -26.59 -22.83 4.53
C ASP A 553 -26.03 -21.92 5.63
N VAL A 554 -24.69 -21.92 5.81
CA VAL A 554 -24.02 -21.18 6.88
C VAL A 554 -23.95 -19.71 6.47
N PRO A 555 -24.72 -18.81 7.12
CA PRO A 555 -25.03 -17.50 6.58
C PRO A 555 -23.78 -16.66 6.38
N ASN A 556 -23.66 -16.00 5.24
CA ASN A 556 -22.48 -15.22 4.88
C ASN A 556 -22.43 -13.85 5.58
N ALA A 557 -21.28 -13.18 5.50
CA ALA A 557 -21.05 -11.89 6.15
C ALA A 557 -22.00 -10.76 5.70
N GLN A 558 -22.69 -10.88 4.57
CA GLN A 558 -23.67 -9.90 4.10
C GLN A 558 -25.07 -10.18 4.64
N GLU A 559 -25.47 -11.45 4.73
CA GLU A 559 -26.74 -11.87 5.37
C GLU A 559 -26.76 -11.49 6.85
N CYS A 560 -25.65 -11.77 7.56
CA CYS A 560 -25.51 -11.47 8.98
C CYS A 560 -25.60 -9.98 9.34
N LYS A 561 -25.34 -9.06 8.41
CA LYS A 561 -25.50 -7.60 8.65
C LYS A 561 -26.96 -7.15 8.71
N THR A 562 -27.87 -7.89 8.09
CA THR A 562 -29.29 -7.55 8.05
C THR A 562 -30.09 -8.16 9.21
N ASP A 563 -29.47 -9.07 9.97
CA ASP A 563 -30.11 -9.83 11.02
C ASP A 563 -29.94 -9.16 12.39
N THR A 564 -31.04 -8.62 12.91
CA THR A 564 -31.09 -7.79 14.12
C THR A 564 -32.10 -8.27 15.16
N ALA A 565 -32.94 -9.25 14.81
CA ALA A 565 -33.90 -9.84 15.73
C ALA A 565 -33.20 -10.90 16.58
N THR A 566 -33.42 -10.89 17.89
CA THR A 566 -32.82 -11.83 18.84
C THR A 566 -33.84 -12.78 19.44
N ASP A 567 -33.40 -13.99 19.78
CA ASP A 567 -34.19 -14.96 20.55
C ASP A 567 -34.12 -14.71 22.07
N ASP A 568 -34.77 -15.57 22.86
CA ASP A 568 -34.84 -15.50 24.32
C ASP A 568 -33.48 -15.69 25.01
N LYS A 569 -32.50 -16.29 24.32
CA LYS A 569 -31.10 -16.41 24.77
C LYS A 569 -30.22 -15.26 24.29
N GLY A 570 -30.74 -14.37 23.45
CA GLY A 570 -30.07 -13.17 22.94
C GLY A 570 -29.35 -13.36 21.61
N PHE A 571 -29.43 -14.52 20.97
CA PHE A 571 -28.78 -14.76 19.67
C PHE A 571 -29.62 -14.20 18.53
N THR A 572 -28.98 -13.57 17.54
CA THR A 572 -29.58 -13.39 16.21
C THR A 572 -29.59 -14.72 15.47
N LYS A 573 -30.40 -14.88 14.42
CA LYS A 573 -30.46 -16.14 13.66
C LYS A 573 -29.08 -16.54 13.10
N CYS A 574 -28.35 -15.58 12.54
CA CYS A 574 -26.98 -15.78 12.08
C CYS A 574 -26.04 -16.16 13.23
N LEU A 575 -26.06 -15.42 14.35
CA LEU A 575 -25.15 -15.71 15.47
C LEU A 575 -25.47 -17.08 16.10
N ARG A 576 -26.73 -17.50 16.12
CA ARG A 576 -27.14 -18.84 16.57
C ARG A 576 -26.60 -19.93 15.64
N GLN A 577 -26.71 -19.75 14.32
CA GLN A 577 -26.15 -20.69 13.34
C GLN A 577 -24.62 -20.78 13.43
N LEU A 578 -23.94 -19.66 13.69
CA LEU A 578 -22.48 -19.62 13.86
C LEU A 578 -22.01 -20.20 15.20
N ALA A 579 -22.85 -20.19 16.24
CA ALA A 579 -22.52 -20.72 17.57
C ALA A 579 -22.70 -22.26 17.71
N GLY A 580 -23.16 -22.96 16.67
CA GLY A 580 -23.32 -24.42 16.69
C GLY A 580 -24.35 -24.91 17.72
N VAL A 581 -24.05 -26.01 18.42
CA VAL A 581 -24.90 -26.59 19.49
C VAL A 581 -24.81 -25.87 20.84
N VAL A 582 -23.84 -24.97 21.04
CA VAL A 582 -23.67 -24.27 22.32
C VAL A 582 -24.94 -23.56 22.81
N PRO A 583 -25.72 -22.85 21.98
CA PRO A 583 -26.98 -22.23 22.40
C PRO A 583 -28.05 -23.21 22.90
N ASP A 584 -27.99 -24.49 22.53
CA ASP A 584 -28.96 -25.51 22.93
C ASP A 584 -28.54 -26.23 24.22
N GLY A 585 -27.24 -26.51 24.37
CA GLY A 585 -26.67 -27.21 25.54
C GLY A 585 -26.37 -26.34 26.77
N SER A 586 -26.42 -25.01 26.67
CA SER A 586 -25.92 -24.10 27.72
C SER A 586 -26.89 -22.99 28.15
N THR A 587 -26.54 -22.33 29.26
CA THR A 587 -27.27 -21.16 29.78
C THR A 587 -26.66 -19.90 29.19
N CYS A 588 -27.37 -19.25 28.27
CA CYS A 588 -26.91 -18.06 27.56
C CYS A 588 -27.79 -16.84 27.84
N LYS A 589 -27.20 -15.64 27.73
CA LYS A 589 -27.89 -14.35 27.86
C LYS A 589 -27.27 -13.29 26.95
N SER A 590 -28.10 -12.34 26.50
CA SER A 590 -27.63 -11.15 25.78
C SER A 590 -26.77 -10.27 26.69
N GLY A 591 -25.62 -9.84 26.18
CA GLY A 591 -24.65 -9.03 26.92
C GLY A 591 -23.88 -9.81 27.99
N GLY A 592 -22.80 -9.20 28.46
CA GLY A 592 -21.95 -9.74 29.51
C GLY A 592 -20.66 -8.92 29.62
N ALA A 593 -20.03 -8.93 30.80
CA ALA A 593 -18.66 -8.48 30.92
C ALA A 593 -17.75 -9.66 30.58
N ALA A 594 -16.91 -9.53 29.54
CA ALA A 594 -15.74 -10.39 29.45
C ALA A 594 -14.88 -10.19 30.70
N GLY A 595 -14.25 -11.25 31.21
CA GLY A 595 -13.16 -11.12 32.20
C GLY A 595 -11.92 -10.40 31.66
N VAL A 596 -11.99 -9.88 30.42
CA VAL A 596 -10.91 -9.31 29.63
C VAL A 596 -11.16 -7.82 29.44
N SER A 597 -10.28 -6.99 29.99
CA SER A 597 -10.33 -5.54 29.78
C SER A 597 -10.04 -5.19 28.32
N GLY A 598 -11.01 -4.56 27.65
CA GLY A 598 -10.90 -4.13 26.24
C GLY A 598 -12.11 -4.53 25.39
N VAL A 599 -12.81 -5.62 25.74
CA VAL A 599 -13.92 -6.17 24.93
C VAL A 599 -15.12 -5.21 24.82
N ASN A 600 -15.34 -4.34 25.83
CA ASN A 600 -16.39 -3.30 25.80
C ASN A 600 -16.23 -2.26 24.67
N ALA A 601 -15.10 -2.22 23.97
CA ALA A 601 -14.88 -1.36 22.80
C ALA A 601 -15.27 -2.02 21.46
N ILE A 602 -15.54 -3.32 21.45
CA ILE A 602 -15.87 -4.08 20.24
C ILE A 602 -17.35 -3.85 19.92
N LYS A 603 -17.63 -3.21 18.79
CA LYS A 603 -18.99 -3.02 18.29
C LYS A 603 -19.53 -4.34 17.72
N GLY A 604 -20.64 -4.81 18.26
CA GLY A 604 -21.31 -6.01 17.78
C GLY A 604 -22.42 -6.48 18.73
N SER A 605 -23.20 -7.46 18.28
CA SER A 605 -24.14 -8.18 19.13
C SER A 605 -23.39 -9.20 19.98
N VAL A 606 -23.47 -9.09 21.30
CA VAL A 606 -22.74 -9.95 22.25
C VAL A 606 -23.69 -10.91 22.95
N VAL A 607 -23.37 -12.20 22.95
CA VAL A 607 -24.06 -13.23 23.75
C VAL A 607 -23.04 -13.98 24.59
N SER A 608 -23.32 -14.14 25.89
CA SER A 608 -22.47 -14.90 26.82
C SER A 608 -23.17 -16.19 27.22
N CYS A 609 -22.45 -17.31 27.20
CA CYS A 609 -22.93 -18.63 27.60
C CYS A 609 -22.02 -19.23 28.68
N GLU A 610 -22.64 -19.77 29.74
CA GLU A 610 -21.98 -20.50 30.82
C GLU A 610 -22.01 -22.01 30.50
N LEU A 611 -20.83 -22.65 30.47
CA LEU A 611 -20.59 -24.03 30.06
C LEU A 611 -20.26 -24.92 31.28
N ALA A 612 -20.01 -26.21 31.03
CA ALA A 612 -19.52 -27.13 32.06
C ALA A 612 -18.09 -26.76 32.52
N ASP A 613 -17.68 -27.32 33.67
CA ASP A 613 -16.32 -27.23 34.20
C ASP A 613 -15.77 -25.79 34.35
N ASP A 614 -16.65 -24.85 34.69
CA ASP A 614 -16.40 -23.39 34.79
C ASP A 614 -15.79 -22.74 33.53
N TYR A 615 -16.03 -23.32 32.36
CA TYR A 615 -15.82 -22.64 31.09
C TYR A 615 -16.98 -21.67 30.83
N ALA A 616 -16.68 -20.58 30.12
CA ALA A 616 -17.67 -19.70 29.51
C ALA A 616 -17.21 -19.28 28.13
N VAL A 617 -18.16 -19.02 27.23
CA VAL A 617 -17.89 -18.48 25.90
C VAL A 617 -18.72 -17.23 25.64
N GLN A 618 -18.11 -16.25 24.99
CA GLN A 618 -18.78 -15.07 24.46
C GLN A 618 -18.68 -15.05 22.95
N TYR A 619 -19.82 -14.93 22.28
CA TYR A 619 -19.90 -14.74 20.85
C TYR A 619 -20.20 -13.27 20.56
N VAL A 620 -19.41 -12.67 19.67
CA VAL A 620 -19.54 -11.29 19.22
C VAL A 620 -19.70 -11.27 17.71
N LEU A 621 -20.88 -10.88 17.24
CA LEU A 621 -21.14 -10.63 15.82
C LEU A 621 -20.76 -9.19 15.49
N THR A 622 -19.65 -9.01 14.77
CA THR A 622 -19.09 -7.68 14.43
C THR A 622 -19.67 -7.11 13.13
N ASP A 623 -19.43 -5.83 12.85
CA ASP A 623 -19.85 -5.20 11.58
C ASP A 623 -19.12 -5.76 10.35
N THR A 624 -17.91 -6.31 10.54
CA THR A 624 -17.01 -6.84 9.49
C THR A 624 -16.11 -7.97 10.00
N VAL A 625 -15.66 -8.85 9.09
CA VAL A 625 -14.65 -9.90 9.35
C VAL A 625 -13.37 -9.29 9.92
N THR A 626 -12.88 -8.18 9.35
CA THR A 626 -11.72 -7.45 9.86
C THR A 626 -11.92 -6.94 11.29
N GLY A 627 -13.15 -6.53 11.65
CA GLY A 627 -13.49 -6.15 13.02
C GLY A 627 -13.43 -7.32 14.00
N ALA A 628 -13.79 -8.54 13.59
CA ALA A 628 -13.63 -9.73 14.41
C ALA A 628 -12.15 -10.09 14.61
N GLN A 629 -11.33 -10.01 13.55
CA GLN A 629 -9.88 -10.21 13.61
C GLN A 629 -9.21 -9.19 14.54
N GLN A 630 -9.50 -7.90 14.38
CA GLN A 630 -9.00 -6.83 15.27
C GLN A 630 -9.46 -7.02 16.72
N GLY A 631 -10.67 -7.51 16.94
CA GLY A 631 -11.18 -7.86 18.27
C GLY A 631 -10.39 -9.02 18.90
N ALA A 632 -10.12 -10.09 18.14
CA ALA A 632 -9.26 -11.19 18.60
C ALA A 632 -7.82 -10.72 18.88
N ASP A 633 -7.26 -9.85 18.04
CA ASP A 633 -5.93 -9.26 18.26
C ASP A 633 -5.88 -8.45 19.56
N ALA A 634 -6.91 -7.63 19.84
CA ALA A 634 -6.99 -6.87 21.08
C ALA A 634 -7.13 -7.77 22.33
N VAL A 635 -7.90 -8.86 22.23
CA VAL A 635 -8.01 -9.87 23.29
C VAL A 635 -6.66 -10.55 23.53
N VAL A 636 -5.93 -10.92 22.48
CA VAL A 636 -4.61 -11.56 22.58
C VAL A 636 -3.54 -10.60 23.09
N GLN A 637 -3.55 -9.33 22.68
CA GLN A 637 -2.62 -8.31 23.20
C GLN A 637 -2.82 -8.00 24.69
N SER A 638 -3.96 -8.39 25.28
CA SER A 638 -4.19 -8.27 26.73
C SER A 638 -3.47 -9.36 27.56
N LEU A 639 -3.07 -10.46 26.91
CA LEU A 639 -2.36 -11.58 27.53
C LEU A 639 -0.86 -11.31 27.61
N ARG A 640 -0.25 -11.64 28.76
CA ARG A 640 1.17 -11.43 29.06
C ARG A 640 1.98 -12.74 29.15
N ALA A 641 1.44 -13.82 28.61
CA ALA A 641 2.01 -15.16 28.65
C ALA A 641 2.17 -15.74 27.23
N ASP A 642 2.78 -16.92 27.13
CA ASP A 642 2.98 -17.60 25.85
C ASP A 642 1.64 -18.00 25.21
N VAL A 643 1.46 -17.60 23.94
CA VAL A 643 0.21 -17.81 23.18
C VAL A 643 0.41 -18.92 22.16
N VAL A 644 -0.49 -19.91 22.18
CA VAL A 644 -0.58 -20.97 21.17
C VAL A 644 -1.60 -20.56 20.10
N GLU A 645 -1.15 -20.40 18.86
CA GLU A 645 -2.00 -20.14 17.69
C GLU A 645 -2.17 -21.41 16.85
N ALA A 646 -3.41 -21.71 16.45
CA ALA A 646 -3.72 -22.81 15.54
C ALA A 646 -4.90 -22.45 14.62
N GLU A 647 -5.01 -23.21 13.52
CA GLU A 647 -6.14 -23.15 12.59
C GLU A 647 -7.14 -24.25 12.94
N TRP A 648 -8.43 -23.94 12.85
CA TRP A 648 -9.52 -24.89 13.10
C TRP A 648 -10.42 -24.98 11.87
N ALA A 649 -10.97 -26.17 11.63
CA ALA A 649 -11.93 -26.41 10.55
C ALA A 649 -12.99 -27.41 11.01
N GLY A 650 -14.27 -27.07 10.84
CA GLY A 650 -15.40 -27.88 11.26
C GLY A 650 -16.71 -27.38 10.66
N ASN A 651 -17.58 -28.31 10.26
CA ASN A 651 -18.97 -28.04 9.86
C ASN A 651 -19.16 -26.94 8.81
N GLY A 652 -18.27 -26.90 7.81
CA GLY A 652 -18.32 -25.94 6.71
C GLY A 652 -17.75 -24.55 7.05
N LEU A 653 -17.19 -24.38 8.25
CA LEU A 653 -16.42 -23.21 8.66
C LEU A 653 -14.96 -23.59 8.90
N GLU A 654 -14.09 -22.61 8.67
CA GLU A 654 -12.69 -22.64 9.04
C GLU A 654 -12.30 -21.30 9.66
N GLY A 655 -11.19 -21.27 10.38
CA GLY A 655 -10.77 -20.10 11.10
C GLY A 655 -9.49 -20.31 11.90
N LYS A 656 -9.23 -19.37 12.82
CA LYS A 656 -8.08 -19.39 13.71
C LYS A 656 -8.51 -19.28 15.16
N TYR A 657 -7.75 -19.88 16.06
CA TYR A 657 -7.82 -19.58 17.49
C TYR A 657 -6.44 -19.29 18.06
N ARG A 658 -6.41 -18.51 19.14
CA ARG A 658 -5.22 -18.18 19.93
C ARG A 658 -5.54 -18.38 21.39
N SER A 659 -4.77 -19.22 22.08
CA SER A 659 -5.01 -19.65 23.45
C SER A 659 -3.83 -19.33 24.36
N SER A 660 -4.11 -19.07 25.63
CA SER A 660 -3.14 -18.75 26.67
C SER A 660 -3.71 -19.13 28.04
N ALA A 661 -2.84 -19.54 28.95
CA ALA A 661 -3.19 -19.71 30.36
C ALA A 661 -2.12 -19.05 31.24
N ASP A 662 -2.56 -18.27 32.23
CA ASP A 662 -1.68 -17.63 33.22
C ASP A 662 -2.43 -17.42 34.55
N GLY A 663 -1.74 -17.60 35.67
CA GLY A 663 -2.29 -17.32 37.01
C GLY A 663 -3.62 -18.01 37.36
N GLY A 664 -3.92 -19.16 36.78
CA GLY A 664 -5.20 -19.87 36.96
C GLY A 664 -6.38 -19.32 36.14
N VAL A 665 -6.10 -18.48 35.15
CA VAL A 665 -7.06 -17.97 34.16
C VAL A 665 -6.64 -18.42 32.76
N GLY A 666 -7.56 -19.10 32.08
CA GLY A 666 -7.43 -19.47 30.68
C GLY A 666 -8.24 -18.55 29.79
N LEU A 667 -7.66 -18.20 28.64
CA LEU A 667 -8.31 -17.39 27.61
C LEU A 667 -7.99 -17.95 26.22
N LEU A 668 -9.01 -18.09 25.38
CA LEU A 668 -8.86 -18.40 23.96
C LEU A 668 -9.75 -17.47 23.13
N ALA A 669 -9.17 -16.81 22.13
CA ALA A 669 -9.90 -15.99 21.16
C ALA A 669 -9.92 -16.69 19.80
N PHE A 670 -11.10 -16.86 19.21
CA PHE A 670 -11.27 -17.48 17.89
C PHE A 670 -12.04 -16.60 16.91
N THR A 671 -11.74 -16.76 15.62
CA THR A 671 -12.44 -16.10 14.51
C THR A 671 -12.64 -17.08 13.36
N ALA A 672 -13.70 -16.90 12.57
CA ALA A 672 -13.93 -17.67 11.34
C ALA A 672 -13.54 -16.86 10.09
N THR A 673 -12.90 -17.50 9.11
CA THR A 673 -12.21 -16.84 7.97
C THR A 673 -13.12 -15.88 7.20
N ASP A 674 -14.33 -16.31 6.84
CA ASP A 674 -15.28 -15.55 6.02
C ASP A 674 -16.53 -15.11 6.79
N ARG A 675 -16.47 -14.98 8.13
CA ARG A 675 -17.62 -14.60 8.95
C ARG A 675 -17.22 -13.50 9.96
N PRO A 676 -18.10 -12.52 10.24
CA PRO A 676 -17.83 -11.47 11.22
C PRO A 676 -18.05 -11.99 12.65
N LEU A 677 -17.38 -13.09 12.97
CA LEU A 677 -17.51 -13.81 14.23
C LEU A 677 -16.23 -13.71 15.02
N LEU A 678 -16.32 -13.13 16.21
CA LEU A 678 -15.32 -13.25 17.26
C LEU A 678 -15.92 -14.11 18.38
N GLY A 679 -15.19 -15.15 18.78
CA GLY A 679 -15.48 -15.93 19.98
C GLY A 679 -14.40 -15.74 21.03
N ILE A 680 -14.78 -15.66 22.30
CA ILE A 680 -13.88 -15.54 23.44
C ILE A 680 -14.25 -16.61 24.46
N VAL A 681 -13.40 -17.60 24.65
CA VAL A 681 -13.54 -18.67 25.66
C VAL A 681 -12.69 -18.32 26.87
N THR A 682 -13.28 -18.42 28.06
CA THR A 682 -12.60 -18.21 29.34
C THR A 682 -12.78 -19.42 30.25
N LYS A 683 -11.74 -19.79 31.00
CA LYS A 683 -11.79 -20.74 32.12
C LYS A 683 -11.12 -20.09 33.32
N THR A 684 -11.67 -20.29 34.52
CA THR A 684 -11.09 -19.78 35.77
C THR A 684 -10.99 -20.88 36.82
N GLY A 685 -10.06 -20.73 37.76
CA GLY A 685 -10.02 -21.51 39.00
C GLY A 685 -9.10 -22.73 39.02
N ASP A 686 -8.24 -22.93 38.02
CA ASP A 686 -7.26 -24.02 38.00
C ASP A 686 -5.83 -23.51 37.74
N GLU A 687 -4.99 -23.50 38.78
CA GLU A 687 -3.59 -23.06 38.71
C GLU A 687 -2.69 -23.91 37.79
N LYS A 688 -3.16 -25.07 37.31
CA LYS A 688 -2.41 -25.95 36.40
C LYS A 688 -2.87 -25.88 34.94
N LEU A 689 -3.89 -25.09 34.65
CA LEU A 689 -4.45 -24.94 33.31
C LEU A 689 -3.37 -24.51 32.30
N THR A 690 -3.31 -25.18 31.16
CA THR A 690 -2.43 -24.84 30.03
C THR A 690 -3.21 -24.24 28.86
N ALA A 691 -2.50 -23.62 27.91
CA ALA A 691 -3.09 -23.18 26.64
C ALA A 691 -3.74 -24.35 25.87
N ASP A 692 -3.05 -25.49 25.83
CA ASP A 692 -3.48 -26.72 25.15
C ASP A 692 -4.77 -27.31 25.76
N ASP A 693 -4.99 -27.20 27.07
CA ASP A 693 -6.23 -27.65 27.72
C ASP A 693 -7.45 -26.84 27.24
N ILE A 694 -7.28 -25.53 27.04
CA ILE A 694 -8.35 -24.63 26.58
C ILE A 694 -8.61 -24.83 25.08
N ALA A 695 -7.55 -25.00 24.30
CA ALA A 695 -7.62 -25.37 22.89
C ALA A 695 -8.37 -26.71 22.69
N THR A 696 -7.99 -27.73 23.45
CA THR A 696 -8.65 -29.05 23.46
C THR A 696 -10.12 -28.94 23.83
N TYR A 697 -10.47 -28.14 24.85
CA TYR A 697 -11.86 -27.93 25.23
C TYR A 697 -12.66 -27.20 24.13
N PHE A 698 -12.06 -26.20 23.47
CA PHE A 698 -12.68 -25.50 22.35
C PHE A 698 -13.01 -26.44 21.19
N GLU A 699 -12.04 -27.24 20.74
CA GLU A 699 -12.21 -28.22 19.65
C GLU A 699 -13.27 -29.29 19.95
N GLN A 700 -13.48 -29.63 21.22
CA GLN A 700 -14.43 -30.66 21.64
C GLN A 700 -15.86 -30.14 21.92
N HIS A 701 -16.02 -28.88 22.36
CA HIS A 701 -17.29 -28.41 22.93
C HIS A 701 -17.80 -27.04 22.42
N ILE A 702 -16.96 -26.25 21.74
CA ILE A 702 -17.28 -24.84 21.39
C ILE A 702 -17.12 -24.55 19.90
N GLN A 703 -16.29 -25.31 19.20
CA GLN A 703 -15.89 -25.07 17.82
C GLN A 703 -17.11 -24.79 16.91
N PRO A 704 -17.15 -23.64 16.20
CA PRO A 704 -18.31 -23.24 15.42
C PRO A 704 -18.88 -24.33 14.51
N GLY A 705 -20.20 -24.53 14.63
CA GLY A 705 -20.98 -25.45 13.81
C GLY A 705 -20.99 -26.92 14.25
N THR A 706 -20.22 -27.34 15.27
CA THR A 706 -20.44 -28.66 15.93
C THR A 706 -21.77 -28.70 16.65
#